data_AF-K9UZX5-F1
#
_entry.id   AF-K9UZX5-F1
#
_cell.length_a   1.000
_cell.length_b   1.000
_cell.length_c   1.000
_cell.angle_alpha   90.00
_cell.angle_beta   90.00
_cell.angle_gamma   90.00
#
_symmetry.space_group_name_H-M   'P 1'
#
loop_
_entity.id
_entity.type
_entity.pdbx_description
1 polymer ?
#
loop_
_entity_poly.entity_id
_entity_poly.type
_entity_poly.pdbx_seq_one_letter_code
_entity_poly.pdbx_strand_id
1 'polypeptide(L)'
;MKFFIKAGTAVTMSFLLCSPASAAELNKILTTNKNLSEASAQISGKKISEDTNSNPVNNTSDQPSIPVNPEQATETAPPSTGGNIAEIAKMLPENTPLIGIVSTKISAWSDLNRFQLFKMAEDAIKTFIPAGTNLDYVKDVQSWLGEQAVVAFMPKVGSTPVTLEETSVIIVPIKNMAKVQPFIDLITSNKENTTEREYKGVKITEIKIEVPQLEKPPTKKEPAAKAIKKPLPAKKSRILAIASVPGYVLTGNSSKPIERVIDMREGGIPTLAASPRFQPTLQNPQVNTTLFGIYENIPEFIPLIKDIYDDLLTQIPKTEGIPLPPNPFDDKSFNFEALKEYSSVNGFVTQQPEGLRLQINSYRQQPKSDNGIETTNKTETILSRLPGTTYYSFSGRNLNFVWQTISTAFSTRPELKKGLDEFRKFVKTSVGLDFDKDIMSWMDGEYALFAYPTKGGFIQSFVPNFNLGIGIALQTSNRSSADKAIKKLTEVSQLKVNETDIKGQAVTSLKVGEPSQSLVAYSWMEDNTIILTTGQSAIADLVPKPQSSLTTNYNFITATKSFPRPNQGYFYLNMGSVLSWAYGLIPSQYTQDPNFRIFKQAIGSIYSISATSTADPEREEVDFLIVLAPTRNVNKN
;
A
#
# COMPACT_ATOMS: atom_id res chain seq x y z
N MET A 1 15.61 -6.02 -6.19
CA MET A 1 16.25 -5.62 -4.92
C MET A 1 17.46 -4.69 -5.10
N LYS A 2 18.53 -5.06 -5.82
CA LYS A 2 19.71 -4.18 -6.04
C LYS A 2 19.43 -2.90 -6.87
N PHE A 3 18.36 -2.88 -7.66
CA PHE A 3 17.91 -1.69 -8.43
C PHE A 3 17.19 -0.67 -7.53
N PHE A 4 16.32 -1.14 -6.62
CA PHE A 4 15.66 -0.32 -5.59
C PHE A 4 16.64 0.24 -4.54
N ILE A 5 17.73 -0.48 -4.23
CA ILE A 5 18.81 0.01 -3.36
C ILE A 5 19.62 1.16 -4.02
N LYS A 6 19.69 1.20 -5.37
CA LYS A 6 20.50 2.18 -6.13
C LYS A 6 19.82 3.53 -6.37
N ALA A 7 18.50 3.56 -6.52
CA ALA A 7 17.75 4.82 -6.51
C ALA A 7 17.63 5.41 -5.10
N GLY A 8 17.84 4.55 -4.08
CA GLY A 8 17.60 4.81 -2.68
C GLY A 8 18.36 5.99 -2.08
N THR A 9 19.66 6.18 -2.26
CA THR A 9 20.45 7.01 -1.31
C THR A 9 20.04 8.48 -1.14
N ALA A 10 19.67 9.20 -2.21
CA ALA A 10 19.13 10.57 -2.10
C ALA A 10 17.66 10.60 -1.63
N VAL A 11 16.89 9.59 -2.02
CA VAL A 11 15.52 9.35 -1.53
C VAL A 11 15.54 8.93 -0.06
N THR A 12 16.60 8.27 0.42
CA THR A 12 16.75 7.76 1.78
C THR A 12 17.02 8.91 2.73
N MET A 13 17.84 9.90 2.35
CA MET A 13 18.05 11.10 3.15
C MET A 13 16.78 11.97 3.20
N SER A 14 16.03 12.04 2.09
CA SER A 14 14.72 12.71 2.02
C SER A 14 13.60 11.98 2.79
N PHE A 15 13.59 10.64 2.77
CA PHE A 15 12.69 9.79 3.58
C PHE A 15 13.06 9.81 5.07
N LEU A 16 14.35 9.87 5.39
CA LEU A 16 14.86 9.99 6.77
C LEU A 16 14.45 11.32 7.39
N LEU A 17 14.34 12.40 6.61
CA LEU A 17 13.79 13.69 7.07
C LEU A 17 12.28 13.60 7.38
N CYS A 18 11.53 12.76 6.65
CA CYS A 18 10.08 12.70 6.74
C CYS A 18 9.53 11.54 7.60
N SER A 19 10.36 10.55 7.98
CA SER A 19 9.93 9.36 8.74
C SER A 19 10.48 9.36 10.18
N PRO A 20 9.64 9.57 11.20
CA PRO A 20 10.08 9.51 12.59
C PRO A 20 10.28 8.07 13.12
N ALA A 21 9.85 7.03 12.41
CA ALA A 21 10.04 5.63 12.81
C ALA A 21 11.51 5.20 12.81
N SER A 22 12.32 5.71 11.88
CA SER A 22 13.78 5.53 11.86
C SER A 22 14.52 6.32 12.95
N ALA A 23 13.88 7.35 13.49
CA ALA A 23 14.49 8.36 14.33
C ALA A 23 14.25 8.19 15.83
N ALA A 24 13.06 7.71 16.21
CA ALA A 24 12.76 7.29 17.58
C ALA A 24 13.82 6.29 18.09
N GLU A 25 14.36 5.51 17.16
CA GLU A 25 15.34 4.49 17.42
C GLU A 25 16.79 4.98 17.50
N LEU A 26 17.16 5.91 16.61
CA LEU A 26 18.42 6.67 16.68
C LEU A 26 18.57 7.35 18.04
N ASN A 27 17.52 8.02 18.52
CA ASN A 27 17.58 8.76 19.77
C ASN A 27 17.61 7.84 21.00
N LYS A 28 16.97 6.66 20.93
CA LYS A 28 16.98 5.66 22.01
C LYS A 28 18.37 5.02 22.17
N ILE A 29 19.06 4.73 21.07
CA ILE A 29 20.43 4.22 21.08
C ILE A 29 21.41 5.28 21.60
N LEU A 30 21.23 6.55 21.20
CA LEU A 30 22.08 7.67 21.62
C LEU A 30 21.88 8.05 23.10
N THR A 31 20.64 8.06 23.60
CA THR A 31 20.34 8.31 25.03
C THR A 31 20.77 7.16 25.93
N THR A 32 20.65 5.91 25.47
CA THR A 32 21.14 4.74 26.23
C THR A 32 22.67 4.73 26.34
N ASN A 33 23.38 5.13 25.28
CA ASN A 33 24.85 5.28 25.31
C ASN A 33 25.31 6.49 26.16
N LYS A 34 24.54 7.58 26.21
CA LYS A 34 24.84 8.73 27.07
C LYS A 34 24.68 8.40 28.56
N ASN A 35 23.65 7.62 28.91
CA ASN A 35 23.44 7.14 30.27
C ASN A 35 24.49 6.10 30.72
N LEU A 36 25.09 5.34 29.79
CA LEU A 36 26.24 4.46 30.07
C LEU A 36 27.56 5.24 30.25
N SER A 37 27.74 6.39 29.57
CA SER A 37 28.91 7.26 29.78
C SER A 37 28.80 8.14 31.02
N GLU A 38 27.58 8.46 31.48
CA GLU A 38 27.37 9.25 32.72
C GLU A 38 27.32 8.34 33.97
N ALA A 39 26.84 7.09 33.85
CA ALA A 39 26.90 6.11 34.94
C ALA A 39 28.31 5.58 35.26
N SER A 40 29.27 5.76 34.35
CA SER A 40 30.68 5.40 34.58
C SER A 40 31.51 6.53 35.22
N ALA A 41 30.95 7.74 35.36
CA ALA A 41 31.63 8.90 35.96
C ALA A 41 31.16 9.26 37.40
N GLN A 42 30.15 8.58 37.96
CA GLN A 42 29.65 8.83 39.32
C GLN A 42 29.87 7.70 40.34
N ILE A 43 30.57 6.63 39.99
CA ILE A 43 30.97 5.58 40.95
C ILE A 43 32.44 5.77 41.34
N SER A 44 32.77 6.91 41.94
CA SER A 44 33.97 7.07 42.76
C SER A 44 33.78 8.27 43.70
N GLY A 45 33.25 8.05 44.89
CA GLY A 45 33.05 9.13 45.87
C GLY A 45 31.98 8.92 46.95
N LYS A 46 32.05 7.80 47.68
CA LYS A 46 31.68 7.59 49.11
C LYS A 46 30.55 8.43 49.79
N LYS A 47 29.66 7.65 50.47
CA LYS A 47 29.17 7.75 51.88
C LYS A 47 27.79 8.39 52.20
N ILE A 48 26.82 7.48 52.44
CA ILE A 48 25.88 7.33 53.57
C ILE A 48 25.50 8.56 54.42
N SER A 49 24.19 8.88 54.46
CA SER A 49 23.39 9.01 55.70
C SER A 49 21.88 9.01 55.42
N GLU A 50 21.14 8.33 56.29
CA GLU A 50 19.67 8.27 56.44
C GLU A 50 19.05 9.67 56.61
N ASP A 51 17.81 9.91 56.17
CA ASP A 51 16.64 9.86 57.07
C ASP A 51 15.32 10.18 56.34
N THR A 52 14.25 9.99 57.10
CA THR A 52 12.85 9.70 56.77
C THR A 52 11.93 10.90 56.45
N ASN A 53 10.80 10.56 55.81
CA ASN A 53 9.42 10.98 56.15
C ASN A 53 8.61 11.95 55.25
N SER A 54 7.43 11.45 54.87
CA SER A 54 6.07 12.06 54.86
C SER A 54 5.67 13.24 53.95
N ASN A 55 4.79 12.87 53.00
CA ASN A 55 3.46 13.43 52.66
C ASN A 55 3.25 14.76 51.90
N PRO A 56 2.11 14.88 51.15
CA PRO A 56 1.86 15.88 50.13
C PRO A 56 0.90 16.99 50.58
N VAL A 57 0.94 18.16 49.94
CA VAL A 57 -0.07 19.22 50.12
C VAL A 57 -0.41 19.87 48.78
N ASN A 58 -1.69 19.76 48.41
CA ASN A 58 -2.43 20.63 47.50
C ASN A 58 -2.46 22.07 48.04
N ASN A 59 -2.41 23.09 47.18
CA ASN A 59 -3.40 24.15 47.29
C ASN A 59 -3.54 25.02 46.04
N THR A 60 -4.81 25.27 45.74
CA THR A 60 -5.44 26.21 44.83
C THR A 60 -5.40 27.66 45.34
N SER A 61 -5.75 28.56 44.41
CA SER A 61 -6.45 29.86 44.58
C SER A 61 -5.68 31.18 44.39
N ASP A 62 -6.07 31.84 43.29
CA ASP A 62 -6.65 33.19 43.20
C ASP A 62 -5.80 34.47 43.26
N GLN A 63 -5.66 35.08 42.05
CA GLN A 63 -5.84 36.51 41.64
C GLN A 63 -4.99 37.64 42.29
N PRO A 64 -4.68 38.78 41.61
CA PRO A 64 -5.60 39.54 40.73
C PRO A 64 -5.03 40.22 39.46
N SER A 65 -5.97 40.70 38.65
CA SER A 65 -5.86 41.43 37.39
C SER A 65 -5.34 42.87 37.52
N ILE A 66 -4.49 43.30 36.58
CA ILE A 66 -4.01 44.68 36.38
C ILE A 66 -4.39 45.13 34.95
N PRO A 67 -4.87 46.37 34.73
CA PRO A 67 -5.40 46.84 33.44
C PRO A 67 -4.28 47.17 32.45
N VAL A 68 -4.48 46.82 31.17
CA VAL A 68 -3.54 47.08 30.07
C VAL A 68 -3.99 48.29 29.25
N ASN A 69 -3.09 49.27 29.15
CA ASN A 69 -3.14 50.42 28.26
C ASN A 69 -2.73 50.00 26.82
N PRO A 70 -3.40 50.44 25.74
CA PRO A 70 -3.15 49.92 24.40
C PRO A 70 -2.19 50.84 23.63
N GLU A 71 -0.89 50.58 23.69
CA GLU A 71 0.06 51.04 22.67
C GLU A 71 1.43 50.37 22.85
N GLN A 72 1.60 49.22 22.18
CA GLN A 72 2.91 48.73 21.75
C GLN A 72 2.70 47.72 20.64
N ALA A 73 3.01 48.16 19.41
CA ALA A 73 3.06 47.33 18.23
C ALA A 73 4.20 46.30 18.40
N THR A 74 3.84 45.07 18.76
CA THR A 74 4.70 43.90 18.58
C THR A 74 4.53 43.41 17.15
N GLU A 75 5.63 43.44 16.38
CA GLU A 75 5.86 42.58 15.22
C GLU A 75 5.40 41.15 15.56
N THR A 76 4.23 40.79 15.04
CA THR A 76 3.74 39.42 15.14
C THR A 76 4.63 38.54 14.28
N ALA A 77 5.37 37.64 14.93
CA ALA A 77 5.90 36.46 14.26
C ALA A 77 4.78 35.80 13.44
N PRO A 78 5.04 35.37 12.19
CA PRO A 78 4.01 34.76 11.36
C PRO A 78 3.39 33.55 12.08
N PRO A 79 2.06 33.35 11.96
CA PRO A 79 1.36 32.27 12.67
C PRO A 79 1.98 30.92 12.32
N SER A 80 2.08 30.03 13.31
CA SER A 80 2.57 28.67 13.12
C SER A 80 1.70 27.94 12.09
N THR A 81 2.24 27.73 10.88
CA THR A 81 1.62 27.01 9.76
C THR A 81 1.64 25.50 10.02
N GLY A 82 0.95 25.05 11.06
CA GLY A 82 0.82 23.64 11.39
C GLY A 82 0.19 22.85 10.23
N GLY A 83 1.03 22.20 9.41
CA GLY A 83 0.70 21.03 8.60
C GLY A 83 -0.53 21.08 7.68
N ASN A 84 -1.06 22.24 7.30
CA ASN A 84 -2.29 22.29 6.50
C ASN A 84 -1.98 22.06 5.01
N ILE A 85 -2.40 20.91 4.46
CA ILE A 85 -2.27 20.57 3.04
C ILE A 85 -2.87 21.64 2.13
N ALA A 86 -3.94 22.33 2.55
CA ALA A 86 -4.52 23.41 1.78
C ALA A 86 -3.54 24.59 1.61
N GLU A 87 -2.75 24.93 2.63
CA GLU A 87 -1.73 26.00 2.52
C GLU A 87 -0.56 25.57 1.63
N ILE A 88 -0.13 24.31 1.72
CA ILE A 88 0.91 23.78 0.83
C ILE A 88 0.43 23.80 -0.63
N ALA A 89 -0.82 23.43 -0.88
CA ALA A 89 -1.41 23.41 -2.21
C ALA A 89 -1.55 24.81 -2.84
N LYS A 90 -1.54 25.89 -2.05
CA LYS A 90 -1.45 27.27 -2.59
C LYS A 90 -0.09 27.59 -3.19
N MET A 91 0.96 26.85 -2.83
CA MET A 91 2.31 27.03 -3.35
C MET A 91 2.62 26.13 -4.56
N LEU A 92 1.62 25.38 -5.03
CA LEU A 92 1.74 24.43 -6.14
C LEU A 92 0.83 24.87 -7.30
N PRO A 93 1.23 24.69 -8.57
CA PRO A 93 0.39 25.01 -9.73
C PRO A 93 -0.93 24.24 -9.74
N GLU A 94 -2.00 24.83 -10.28
CA GLU A 94 -3.31 24.17 -10.40
C GLU A 94 -3.24 22.80 -11.09
N ASN A 95 -2.41 22.69 -12.13
CA ASN A 95 -2.22 21.48 -12.90
C ASN A 95 -1.12 20.57 -12.34
N THR A 96 -0.80 20.64 -11.05
CA THR A 96 0.20 19.75 -10.42
C THR A 96 -0.15 18.27 -10.67
N PRO A 97 0.72 17.50 -11.36
CA PRO A 97 0.45 16.11 -11.72
C PRO A 97 0.28 15.16 -10.53
N LEU A 98 1.11 15.29 -9.50
CA LEU A 98 1.18 14.33 -8.39
C LEU A 98 1.66 15.02 -7.11
N ILE A 99 1.00 14.73 -6.00
CA ILE A 99 1.55 14.98 -4.66
C ILE A 99 1.52 13.71 -3.81
N GLY A 100 2.55 13.51 -3.01
CA GLY A 100 2.59 12.55 -1.91
C GLY A 100 2.61 13.31 -0.58
N ILE A 101 1.79 12.87 0.37
CA ILE A 101 1.68 13.42 1.72
C ILE A 101 2.29 12.41 2.68
N VAL A 102 3.14 12.86 3.61
CA VAL A 102 3.74 12.01 4.64
C VAL A 102 3.53 12.64 6.00
N SER A 103 2.99 11.87 6.95
CA SER A 103 2.93 12.31 8.35
C SER A 103 4.32 12.33 8.94
N THR A 104 4.68 13.45 9.54
CA THR A 104 5.93 13.61 10.30
C THR A 104 5.67 13.58 11.81
N LYS A 105 4.43 13.29 12.23
CA LYS A 105 4.06 13.15 13.65
C LYS A 105 4.66 11.88 14.24
N ILE A 106 5.51 12.02 15.25
CA ILE A 106 6.09 10.87 15.95
C ILE A 106 5.01 9.96 16.53
N SER A 107 4.00 10.53 17.17
CA SER A 107 2.90 9.76 17.78
C SER A 107 2.24 8.83 16.76
N ALA A 108 1.97 9.32 15.54
CA ALA A 108 1.36 8.51 14.50
C ALA A 108 2.21 7.26 14.17
N TRP A 109 3.53 7.38 14.13
CA TRP A 109 4.41 6.26 13.83
C TRP A 109 4.70 5.37 15.03
N SER A 110 4.90 5.94 16.22
CA SER A 110 5.13 5.18 17.45
C SER A 110 3.91 4.37 17.86
N ASP A 111 2.69 4.85 17.58
CA ASP A 111 1.45 4.14 17.88
C ASP A 111 1.36 2.82 17.10
N LEU A 112 2.02 2.71 15.94
CA LEU A 112 2.10 1.46 15.18
C LEU A 112 2.83 0.36 15.93
N ASN A 113 3.72 0.70 16.88
CA ASN A 113 4.41 -0.28 17.72
C ASN A 113 3.47 -1.05 18.66
N ARG A 114 2.18 -0.69 18.74
CA ARG A 114 1.15 -1.55 19.33
C ARG A 114 0.92 -2.82 18.53
N PHE A 115 1.38 -2.89 17.28
CA PHE A 115 1.32 -4.06 16.42
C PHE A 115 2.69 -4.72 16.30
N GLN A 116 2.71 -6.06 16.38
CA GLN A 116 3.94 -6.85 16.40
C GLN A 116 4.80 -6.61 15.14
N LEU A 117 4.17 -6.42 13.97
CA LEU A 117 4.86 -6.15 12.70
C LEU A 117 5.79 -4.94 12.80
N PHE A 118 5.29 -3.83 13.32
CA PHE A 118 6.02 -2.57 13.39
C PHE A 118 7.05 -2.56 14.51
N LYS A 119 6.76 -3.20 15.64
CA LYS A 119 7.77 -3.44 16.69
C LYS A 119 8.98 -4.24 16.16
N MET A 120 8.74 -5.26 15.35
CA MET A 120 9.82 -6.02 14.71
C MET A 120 10.59 -5.19 13.68
N ALA A 121 9.90 -4.37 12.89
CA ALA A 121 10.53 -3.48 11.92
C ALA A 121 11.43 -2.45 12.63
N GLU A 122 10.95 -1.86 13.72
CA GLU A 122 11.72 -0.95 14.59
C GLU A 122 13.00 -1.64 15.11
N ASP A 123 12.89 -2.85 15.65
CA ASP A 123 14.04 -3.63 16.13
C ASP A 123 15.04 -3.99 15.01
N ALA A 124 14.56 -4.24 13.79
CA ALA A 124 15.43 -4.51 12.64
C ALA A 124 16.18 -3.24 12.20
N ILE A 125 15.49 -2.10 12.13
CA ILE A 125 16.07 -0.81 11.72
C ILE A 125 17.20 -0.37 12.68
N LYS A 126 17.08 -0.64 14.00
CA LYS A 126 18.17 -0.46 14.99
C LYS A 126 19.52 -1.00 14.49
N THR A 127 19.48 -2.13 13.80
CA THR A 127 20.68 -2.90 13.40
C THR A 127 21.36 -2.32 12.15
N PHE A 128 20.64 -1.53 11.34
CA PHE A 128 21.13 -1.00 10.06
C PHE A 128 21.55 0.47 10.11
N ILE A 129 21.34 1.16 11.23
CA ILE A 129 21.80 2.53 11.44
C ILE A 129 23.33 2.50 11.65
N PRO A 130 24.15 3.09 10.75
CA PRO A 130 25.59 3.11 10.91
C PRO A 130 25.99 3.94 12.15
N ALA A 131 26.85 3.39 13.00
CA ALA A 131 27.50 4.16 14.06
C ALA A 131 28.32 5.30 13.42
N GLY A 132 28.06 6.56 13.80
CA GLY A 132 28.80 7.73 13.32
C GLY A 132 27.99 8.76 12.52
N THR A 133 26.66 8.65 12.44
CA THR A 133 25.83 9.76 11.95
C THR A 133 25.69 10.82 13.04
N ASN A 134 26.35 11.96 12.89
CA ASN A 134 26.28 13.12 13.80
C ASN A 134 24.92 13.86 13.77
N LEU A 135 23.87 13.26 13.20
CA LEU A 135 22.54 13.85 13.08
C LEU A 135 21.61 13.23 14.12
N ASP A 136 21.27 13.99 15.16
CA ASP A 136 20.22 13.61 16.12
C ASP A 136 18.88 14.05 15.53
N TYR A 137 18.08 13.12 15.02
CA TYR A 137 16.81 13.49 14.39
C TYR A 137 15.87 14.27 15.32
N VAL A 138 15.77 13.90 16.60
CA VAL A 138 14.82 14.53 17.52
C VAL A 138 15.22 15.98 17.77
N LYS A 139 16.52 16.19 17.99
CA LYS A 139 17.08 17.52 18.23
C LYS A 139 17.18 18.36 16.96
N ASP A 140 17.70 17.80 15.88
CA ASP A 140 18.19 18.54 14.71
C ASP A 140 17.15 18.58 13.56
N VAL A 141 16.16 17.68 13.53
CA VAL A 141 15.13 17.63 12.46
C VAL A 141 13.72 17.83 13.04
N GLN A 142 13.29 16.91 13.91
CA GLN A 142 11.95 16.90 14.48
C GLN A 142 11.64 18.18 15.25
N SER A 143 12.65 18.84 15.82
CA SER A 143 12.46 19.99 16.71
C SER A 143 11.86 21.23 16.01
N TRP A 144 12.01 21.34 14.68
CA TRP A 144 11.42 22.38 13.84
C TRP A 144 10.44 21.84 12.79
N LEU A 145 10.42 20.54 12.55
CA LEU A 145 9.55 19.89 11.58
C LEU A 145 8.08 20.01 11.99
N GLY A 146 7.24 20.45 11.04
CA GLY A 146 5.79 20.45 11.15
C GLY A 146 5.20 19.05 11.22
N GLU A 147 3.88 18.94 11.03
CA GLU A 147 3.13 17.69 11.24
C GLU A 147 2.99 16.81 9.99
N GLN A 148 3.20 17.38 8.81
CA GLN A 148 3.17 16.68 7.53
C GLN A 148 4.18 17.29 6.57
N ALA A 149 4.77 16.48 5.69
CA ALA A 149 5.57 16.94 4.57
C ALA A 149 4.90 16.52 3.25
N VAL A 150 5.08 17.33 2.21
CA VAL A 150 4.55 17.04 0.87
C VAL A 150 5.69 16.89 -0.11
N VAL A 151 5.68 15.80 -0.87
CA VAL A 151 6.49 15.62 -2.07
C VAL A 151 5.61 15.96 -3.26
N ALA A 152 5.94 17.01 -4.01
CA ALA A 152 5.20 17.42 -5.19
C ALA A 152 6.03 17.19 -6.45
N PHE A 153 5.37 16.70 -7.50
CA PHE A 153 5.91 16.61 -8.85
C PHE A 153 5.29 17.72 -9.68
N MET A 154 6.12 18.65 -10.14
CA MET A 154 5.70 19.86 -10.84
C MET A 154 5.41 19.57 -12.32
N PRO A 155 4.44 20.26 -12.93
CA PRO A 155 4.09 20.07 -14.33
C PRO A 155 5.24 20.52 -15.24
N LYS A 156 5.34 19.96 -16.44
CA LYS A 156 6.31 20.38 -17.46
C LYS A 156 6.16 21.88 -17.80
N VAL A 157 7.28 22.57 -18.04
CA VAL A 157 7.29 23.98 -18.47
C VAL A 157 8.02 24.08 -19.79
N GLY A 158 7.36 24.62 -20.82
CA GLY A 158 7.95 24.81 -22.13
C GLY A 158 8.48 23.51 -22.75
N SER A 159 9.63 23.58 -23.42
CA SER A 159 10.26 22.47 -24.14
C SER A 159 11.39 21.76 -23.38
N THR A 160 11.63 22.11 -22.11
CA THR A 160 12.73 21.49 -21.34
C THR A 160 12.48 19.99 -21.12
N PRO A 161 13.53 19.15 -21.18
CA PRO A 161 13.43 17.74 -20.82
C PRO A 161 12.85 17.58 -19.42
N VAL A 162 11.89 16.66 -19.26
CA VAL A 162 11.29 16.35 -17.96
C VAL A 162 12.16 15.29 -17.31
N THR A 163 12.83 15.64 -16.21
CA THR A 163 13.58 14.69 -15.39
C THR A 163 13.02 14.66 -13.97
N LEU A 164 13.35 13.61 -13.21
CA LEU A 164 12.98 13.53 -11.80
C LEU A 164 13.58 14.70 -11.00
N GLU A 165 14.79 15.11 -11.35
CA GLU A 165 15.53 16.17 -10.67
C GLU A 165 14.95 17.57 -10.91
N GLU A 166 14.35 17.80 -12.08
CA GLU A 166 13.77 19.09 -12.45
C GLU A 166 12.30 19.24 -12.05
N THR A 167 11.65 18.14 -11.65
CA THR A 167 10.21 18.12 -11.37
C THR A 167 9.85 17.87 -9.92
N SER A 168 10.73 17.29 -9.10
CA SER A 168 10.40 16.97 -7.71
C SER A 168 10.84 18.05 -6.72
N VAL A 169 9.93 18.45 -5.83
CA VAL A 169 10.19 19.30 -4.66
C VAL A 169 9.52 18.72 -3.42
N ILE A 170 10.19 18.81 -2.28
CA ILE A 170 9.63 18.48 -0.98
C ILE A 170 9.40 19.79 -0.25
N ILE A 171 8.17 19.97 0.23
CA ILE A 171 7.72 21.14 0.97
C ILE A 171 7.48 20.69 2.41
N VAL A 172 8.25 21.29 3.32
CA VAL A 172 8.30 20.90 4.73
C VAL A 172 7.86 22.09 5.59
N PRO A 173 6.68 22.04 6.21
CA PRO A 173 6.23 23.07 7.14
C PRO A 173 7.16 23.20 8.35
N ILE A 174 7.33 24.43 8.82
CA ILE A 174 8.18 24.77 9.96
C ILE A 174 7.29 25.04 11.17
N LYS A 175 7.42 24.26 12.24
CA LYS A 175 6.81 24.58 13.54
C LYS A 175 7.67 25.49 14.42
N ASN A 176 8.99 25.51 14.22
CA ASN A 176 9.92 26.32 15.00
C ASN A 176 11.06 26.86 14.13
N MET A 177 10.91 28.11 13.68
CA MET A 177 11.86 28.76 12.77
C MET A 177 13.27 28.89 13.36
N ALA A 178 13.39 29.13 14.67
CA ALA A 178 14.68 29.35 15.33
C ALA A 178 15.62 28.13 15.24
N LYS A 179 15.08 26.94 14.96
CA LYS A 179 15.83 25.69 14.86
C LYS A 179 16.16 25.26 13.43
N VAL A 180 15.66 26.00 12.42
CA VAL A 180 15.92 25.69 11.00
C VAL A 180 17.34 26.09 10.59
N GLN A 181 17.80 27.30 10.93
CA GLN A 181 19.15 27.73 10.55
C GLN A 181 20.25 26.81 11.10
N PRO A 182 20.24 26.39 12.39
CA PRO A 182 21.20 25.42 12.89
C PRO A 182 21.20 24.09 12.13
N PHE A 183 20.03 23.63 11.65
CA PHE A 183 19.94 22.43 10.82
C PHE A 183 20.57 22.65 9.43
N ILE A 184 20.32 23.80 8.79
CA ILE A 184 20.94 24.16 7.51
C ILE A 184 22.47 24.25 7.68
N ASP A 185 22.95 24.87 8.75
CA ASP A 185 24.39 25.00 9.04
C ASP A 185 25.03 23.62 9.27
N LEU A 186 24.32 22.70 9.94
CA LEU A 186 24.79 21.33 10.17
C LEU A 186 25.01 20.57 8.85
N ILE A 187 24.05 20.63 7.93
CA ILE A 187 24.11 19.92 6.64
C ILE A 187 24.99 20.61 5.59
N THR A 188 25.29 21.91 5.78
CA THR A 188 26.17 22.72 4.90
C THR A 188 27.57 22.93 5.48
N SER A 189 27.90 22.21 6.57
CA SER A 189 29.16 22.35 7.28
C SER A 189 30.40 22.09 6.39
N ASN A 190 30.26 21.28 5.35
CA ASN A 190 31.26 21.12 4.29
C ASN A 190 31.08 22.18 3.19
N LYS A 191 31.79 23.31 3.33
CA LYS A 191 31.75 24.43 2.39
C LYS A 191 32.30 24.09 1.00
N GLU A 192 33.20 23.11 0.86
CA GLU A 192 33.81 22.77 -0.44
C GLU A 192 32.79 22.18 -1.43
N ASN A 193 31.73 21.57 -0.90
CA ASN A 193 30.65 20.97 -1.69
C ASN A 193 29.38 21.81 -1.74
N THR A 194 29.40 23.02 -1.18
CA THR A 194 28.21 23.85 -1.01
C THR A 194 28.33 25.13 -1.83
N THR A 195 27.33 25.43 -2.65
CA THR A 195 27.20 26.68 -3.39
C THR A 195 25.92 27.38 -3.01
N GLU A 196 25.98 28.69 -2.80
CA GLU A 196 24.83 29.50 -2.44
C GLU A 196 24.48 30.42 -3.61
N ARG A 197 23.18 30.57 -3.88
CA ARG A 197 22.65 31.52 -4.86
C ARG A 197 21.42 32.20 -4.29
N GLU A 198 21.12 33.38 -4.81
CA GLU A 198 19.92 34.13 -4.46
C GLU A 198 18.94 34.11 -5.63
N TYR A 199 17.67 33.90 -5.33
CA TYR A 199 16.58 33.94 -6.31
C TYR A 199 15.41 34.70 -5.72
N LYS A 200 15.09 35.87 -6.29
CA LYS A 200 13.98 36.73 -5.85
C LYS A 200 13.98 37.00 -4.32
N GLY A 201 15.15 37.30 -3.76
CA GLY A 201 15.31 37.56 -2.32
C GLY A 201 15.33 36.32 -1.43
N VAL A 202 15.26 35.11 -2.00
CA VAL A 202 15.36 33.84 -1.28
C VAL A 202 16.73 33.21 -1.53
N LYS A 203 17.42 32.85 -0.45
CA LYS A 203 18.68 32.12 -0.51
C LYS A 203 18.43 30.64 -0.78
N ILE A 204 19.03 30.11 -1.84
CA ILE A 204 19.03 28.70 -2.20
C ILE A 204 20.45 28.16 -2.04
N THR A 205 20.59 27.12 -1.23
CA THR A 205 21.86 26.43 -1.01
C THR A 205 21.86 25.10 -1.73
N GLU A 206 22.86 24.88 -2.59
CA GLU A 206 23.05 23.66 -3.38
C GLU A 206 24.25 22.87 -2.84
N ILE A 207 24.00 21.62 -2.44
CA ILE A 207 25.00 20.72 -1.88
C ILE A 207 25.30 19.62 -2.90
N LYS A 208 26.56 19.49 -3.31
CA LYS A 208 27.04 18.39 -4.15
C LYS A 208 27.26 17.15 -3.29
N ILE A 209 26.46 16.13 -3.54
CA ILE A 209 26.54 14.82 -2.90
C ILE A 209 27.26 13.87 -3.85
N GLU A 210 28.44 13.42 -3.46
CA GLU A 210 29.13 12.34 -4.17
C GLU A 210 28.37 11.03 -3.95
N VAL A 211 27.95 10.37 -5.03
CA VAL A 211 27.37 9.03 -4.93
C VAL A 211 28.53 8.03 -4.78
N PRO A 212 28.60 7.24 -3.70
CA PRO A 212 29.64 6.22 -3.54
C PRO A 212 29.63 5.28 -4.75
N GLN A 213 30.77 5.17 -5.45
CA GLN A 213 30.90 4.13 -6.48
C GLN A 213 30.92 2.79 -5.76
N LEU A 214 30.01 1.89 -6.13
CA LEU A 214 30.05 0.51 -5.65
C LEU A 214 31.42 -0.08 -5.98
N GLU A 215 32.19 -0.45 -4.97
CA GLU A 215 33.37 -1.26 -5.16
C GLU A 215 32.96 -2.50 -5.96
N LYS A 216 33.63 -2.73 -7.09
CA LYS A 216 33.45 -3.99 -7.82
C LYS A 216 33.75 -5.11 -6.82
N PRO A 217 32.89 -6.14 -6.70
CA PRO A 217 33.26 -7.31 -5.91
C PRO A 217 34.62 -7.80 -6.41
N PRO A 218 35.52 -8.26 -5.52
CA PRO A 218 36.87 -8.65 -5.90
C PRO A 218 36.77 -9.68 -7.03
N THR A 219 37.19 -9.25 -8.22
CA THR A 219 37.29 -10.13 -9.39
C THR A 219 38.21 -11.27 -8.99
N LYS A 220 37.69 -12.51 -8.95
CA LYS A 220 38.55 -13.69 -9.04
C LYS A 220 39.50 -13.47 -10.22
N LYS A 221 40.79 -13.69 -10.00
CA LYS A 221 41.83 -13.55 -11.02
C LYS A 221 41.49 -14.43 -12.23
N GLU A 222 40.86 -13.85 -13.24
CA GLU A 222 40.73 -14.47 -14.55
C GLU A 222 41.96 -14.08 -15.38
N PRO A 223 42.51 -14.98 -16.22
CA PRO A 223 43.76 -14.73 -16.94
C PRO A 223 43.64 -13.51 -17.85
N ALA A 224 44.72 -12.73 -17.93
CA ALA A 224 44.77 -11.45 -18.61
C ALA A 224 44.40 -11.52 -20.11
N ALA A 225 43.12 -11.29 -20.42
CA ALA A 225 42.71 -10.84 -21.74
C ALA A 225 43.05 -9.34 -21.85
N LYS A 226 43.73 -8.96 -22.94
CA LYS A 226 44.22 -7.60 -23.23
C LYS A 226 43.17 -6.53 -22.87
N ALA A 227 43.43 -5.79 -21.78
CA ALA A 227 42.56 -4.73 -21.31
C ALA A 227 42.57 -3.56 -22.30
N ILE A 228 41.48 -3.39 -23.04
CA ILE A 228 41.14 -2.12 -23.65
C ILE A 228 40.84 -1.17 -22.47
N LYS A 229 41.66 -0.13 -22.29
CA LYS A 229 41.40 0.94 -21.30
C LYS A 229 40.14 1.70 -21.73
N LYS A 230 38.95 1.22 -21.35
CA LYS A 230 37.76 2.06 -21.35
C LYS A 230 37.97 3.17 -20.32
N PRO A 231 37.73 4.45 -20.64
CA PRO A 231 37.78 5.51 -19.65
C PRO A 231 36.82 5.16 -18.50
N LEU A 232 37.27 5.36 -17.26
CA LEU A 232 36.41 5.19 -16.10
C LEU A 232 35.18 6.09 -16.28
N PRO A 233 33.95 5.60 -16.02
CA PRO A 233 32.78 6.47 -15.99
C PRO A 233 33.02 7.57 -14.95
N ALA A 234 32.81 8.83 -15.35
CA ALA A 234 32.93 9.98 -14.49
C ALA A 234 32.14 9.77 -13.18
N LYS A 235 32.69 10.22 -12.06
CA LYS A 235 32.05 10.19 -10.73
C LYS A 235 30.75 11.01 -10.83
N LYS A 236 29.57 10.36 -10.82
CA LYS A 236 28.28 11.06 -10.85
C LYS A 236 28.05 11.72 -9.50
N SER A 237 28.08 13.05 -9.46
CA SER A 237 27.59 13.84 -8.32
C SER A 237 26.09 14.12 -8.48
N ARG A 238 25.36 14.17 -7.37
CA ARG A 238 23.97 14.66 -7.32
C ARG A 238 23.94 16.00 -6.60
N ILE A 239 22.97 16.85 -6.92
CA ILE A 239 22.76 18.12 -6.23
C ILE A 239 21.56 17.97 -5.31
N LEU A 240 21.68 18.48 -4.08
CA LEU A 240 20.56 18.71 -3.18
C LEU A 240 20.42 20.23 -3.00
N ALA A 241 19.35 20.81 -3.48
CA ALA A 241 19.03 22.22 -3.30
C ALA A 241 18.09 22.39 -2.11
N ILE A 242 18.32 23.41 -1.29
CA ILE A 242 17.54 23.70 -0.09
C ILE A 242 17.30 25.20 0.02
N ALA A 243 16.09 25.61 0.35
CA ALA A 243 15.74 26.99 0.63
C ALA A 243 14.81 27.10 1.84
N SER A 244 14.94 28.18 2.61
CA SER A 244 13.99 28.52 3.66
C SER A 244 13.14 29.69 3.19
N VAL A 245 11.82 29.52 3.25
CA VAL A 245 10.83 30.56 2.95
C VAL A 245 9.91 30.72 4.17
N PRO A 246 9.17 31.85 4.31
CA PRO A 246 8.28 32.03 5.45
C PRO A 246 7.34 30.83 5.66
N GLY A 247 7.52 30.12 6.78
CA GLY A 247 6.74 28.95 7.19
C GLY A 247 7.17 27.60 6.62
N TYR A 248 8.12 27.52 5.69
CA TYR A 248 8.50 26.26 5.02
C TYR A 248 10.00 26.13 4.71
N VAL A 249 10.51 24.89 4.76
CA VAL A 249 11.75 24.49 4.11
C VAL A 249 11.39 23.78 2.81
N LEU A 250 12.05 24.18 1.72
CA LEU A 250 11.93 23.59 0.41
C LEU A 250 13.19 22.81 0.10
N THR A 251 13.07 21.58 -0.39
CA THR A 251 14.22 20.80 -0.85
C THR A 251 13.94 20.10 -2.16
N GLY A 252 14.94 19.97 -3.03
CA GLY A 252 14.81 19.34 -4.34
C GLY A 252 16.16 18.82 -4.83
N ASN A 253 16.15 18.03 -5.90
CA ASN A 253 17.39 17.54 -6.52
C ASN A 253 17.99 18.55 -7.53
N SER A 254 17.38 19.74 -7.64
CA SER A 254 17.87 20.93 -8.32
C SER A 254 17.18 22.17 -7.75
N SER A 255 17.70 23.36 -8.02
CA SER A 255 17.09 24.63 -7.60
C SER A 255 15.80 24.94 -8.37
N LYS A 256 15.65 24.47 -9.62
CA LYS A 256 14.52 24.77 -10.51
C LYS A 256 13.12 24.55 -9.89
N PRO A 257 12.79 23.39 -9.30
CA PRO A 257 11.46 23.19 -8.72
C PRO A 257 11.25 24.02 -7.42
N ILE A 258 12.31 24.42 -6.72
CA ILE A 258 12.25 25.37 -5.59
C ILE A 258 11.91 26.78 -6.10
N GLU A 259 12.59 27.24 -7.16
CA GLU A 259 12.31 28.53 -7.82
C GLU A 259 10.84 28.64 -8.22
N ARG A 260 10.28 27.56 -8.78
CA ARG A 260 8.86 27.53 -9.16
C ARG A 260 7.92 27.65 -7.96
N VAL A 261 8.25 27.03 -6.82
CA VAL A 261 7.47 27.22 -5.59
C VAL A 261 7.57 28.67 -5.10
N ILE A 262 8.74 29.30 -5.23
CA ILE A 262 8.93 30.72 -4.91
C ILE A 262 8.07 31.61 -5.83
N ASP A 263 8.07 31.34 -7.13
CA ASP A 263 7.26 32.06 -8.13
C ASP A 263 5.76 31.97 -7.83
N MET A 264 5.26 30.78 -7.47
CA MET A 264 3.85 30.58 -7.09
C MET A 264 3.43 31.45 -5.90
N ARG A 265 4.36 31.78 -5.00
CA ARG A 265 4.09 32.57 -3.78
C ARG A 265 3.99 34.08 -4.05
N GLU A 266 4.45 34.57 -5.20
CA GLU A 266 4.24 35.97 -5.60
C GLU A 266 2.77 36.26 -5.97
N GLY A 267 1.96 35.21 -6.18
CA GLY A 267 0.54 35.31 -6.50
C GLY A 267 0.25 35.52 -7.99
N GLY A 268 -1.03 35.54 -8.36
CA GLY A 268 -1.47 35.72 -9.74
C GLY A 268 -1.43 34.46 -10.63
N ILE A 269 -1.03 33.31 -10.08
CA ILE A 269 -1.02 32.01 -10.77
C ILE A 269 -2.07 31.09 -10.11
N PRO A 270 -2.95 30.42 -10.89
CA PRO A 270 -3.87 29.42 -10.36
C PRO A 270 -3.15 28.32 -9.60
N THR A 271 -3.66 27.97 -8.42
CA THR A 271 -2.99 27.07 -7.47
C THR A 271 -3.72 25.72 -7.38
N LEU A 272 -3.01 24.68 -6.93
CA LEU A 272 -3.59 23.37 -6.69
C LEU A 272 -4.74 23.45 -5.67
N ALA A 273 -4.62 24.32 -4.67
CA ALA A 273 -5.67 24.55 -3.68
C ALA A 273 -6.99 25.06 -4.29
N ALA A 274 -6.95 25.71 -5.45
CA ALA A 274 -8.14 26.17 -6.18
C ALA A 274 -8.63 25.16 -7.22
N SER A 275 -7.87 24.10 -7.51
CA SER A 275 -8.21 23.11 -8.53
C SER A 275 -9.49 22.35 -8.15
N PRO A 276 -10.52 22.31 -9.02
CA PRO A 276 -11.72 21.49 -8.79
C PRO A 276 -11.39 20.01 -8.61
N ARG A 277 -10.35 19.50 -9.29
CA ARG A 277 -9.90 18.10 -9.19
C ARG A 277 -9.26 17.77 -7.84
N PHE A 278 -8.70 18.77 -7.16
CA PHE A 278 -8.07 18.60 -5.86
C PHE A 278 -9.02 18.81 -4.68
N GLN A 279 -10.16 19.49 -4.89
CA GLN A 279 -11.15 19.72 -3.83
C GLN A 279 -11.59 18.43 -3.10
N PRO A 280 -11.87 17.30 -3.79
CA PRO A 280 -12.24 16.06 -3.09
C PRO A 280 -11.14 15.55 -2.15
N THR A 281 -9.86 15.80 -2.46
CA THR A 281 -8.74 15.45 -1.57
C THR A 281 -8.72 16.35 -0.33
N LEU A 282 -8.94 17.66 -0.47
CA LEU A 282 -8.98 18.60 0.65
C LEU A 282 -10.20 18.39 1.56
N GLN A 283 -11.32 17.97 0.98
CA GLN A 283 -12.55 17.69 1.71
C GLN A 283 -12.54 16.31 2.40
N ASN A 284 -11.63 15.41 2.01
CA ASN A 284 -11.53 14.11 2.65
C ASN A 284 -10.98 14.27 4.08
N PRO A 285 -11.71 13.84 5.12
CA PRO A 285 -11.29 14.02 6.52
C PRO A 285 -9.96 13.33 6.86
N GLN A 286 -9.52 12.36 6.06
CA GLN A 286 -8.28 11.61 6.27
C GLN A 286 -7.03 12.37 5.82
N VAL A 287 -7.14 13.44 5.02
CA VAL A 287 -5.99 14.14 4.42
C VAL A 287 -4.99 14.66 5.45
N ASN A 288 -5.48 15.09 6.62
CA ASN A 288 -4.65 15.64 7.70
C ASN A 288 -4.27 14.60 8.79
N THR A 289 -4.83 13.38 8.72
CA THR A 289 -4.61 12.31 9.72
C THR A 289 -3.94 11.06 9.14
N THR A 290 -3.73 11.04 7.83
CA THR A 290 -3.10 9.92 7.13
C THR A 290 -1.62 9.76 7.51
N LEU A 291 -1.12 8.52 7.54
CA LEU A 291 0.32 8.25 7.57
C LEU A 291 0.95 8.59 6.23
N PHE A 292 0.26 8.20 5.15
CA PHE A 292 0.65 8.48 3.77
C PHE A 292 -0.58 8.85 2.95
N GLY A 293 -0.50 9.95 2.21
CA GLY A 293 -1.52 10.35 1.24
C GLY A 293 -0.92 10.41 -0.16
N ILE A 294 -1.75 10.24 -1.17
CA ILE A 294 -1.40 10.51 -2.56
C ILE A 294 -2.55 11.24 -3.24
N TYR A 295 -2.23 12.13 -4.16
CA TYR A 295 -3.18 12.69 -5.12
C TYR A 295 -2.52 12.72 -6.50
N GLU A 296 -3.26 12.26 -7.50
CA GLU A 296 -2.87 12.22 -8.90
C GLU A 296 -3.90 12.99 -9.74
N ASN A 297 -3.41 13.93 -10.55
CA ASN A 297 -4.18 14.60 -11.59
C ASN A 297 -3.95 13.84 -12.91
N ILE A 298 -4.82 12.90 -13.25
CA ILE A 298 -4.57 11.88 -14.29
C ILE A 298 -4.20 12.47 -15.65
N PRO A 299 -4.87 13.52 -16.18
CA PRO A 299 -4.48 14.17 -17.44
C PRO A 299 -3.05 14.70 -17.48
N GLU A 300 -2.51 15.13 -16.33
CA GLU A 300 -1.16 15.72 -16.21
C GLU A 300 -0.12 14.66 -15.78
N PHE A 301 -0.55 13.65 -15.02
CA PHE A 301 0.29 12.57 -14.50
C PHE A 301 0.80 11.64 -15.59
N ILE A 302 -0.08 11.17 -16.48
CA ILE A 302 0.26 10.24 -17.56
C ILE A 302 1.40 10.78 -18.45
N PRO A 303 1.31 12.01 -19.03
CA PRO A 303 2.40 12.53 -19.84
C PRO A 303 3.68 12.78 -19.03
N LEU A 304 3.57 13.21 -17.77
CA LEU A 304 4.74 13.41 -16.91
C LEU A 304 5.53 12.12 -16.70
N ILE A 305 4.87 11.04 -16.25
CA ILE A 305 5.56 9.77 -15.96
C ILE A 305 6.11 9.14 -17.24
N LYS A 306 5.43 9.32 -18.38
CA LYS A 306 5.97 8.91 -19.67
C LYS A 306 7.29 9.61 -19.97
N ASP A 307 7.34 10.94 -19.87
CA ASP A 307 8.56 11.69 -20.16
C ASP A 307 9.69 11.33 -19.17
N ILE A 308 9.39 11.15 -17.87
CA ILE A 308 10.37 10.70 -16.86
C ILE A 308 10.91 9.30 -17.19
N TYR A 309 10.03 8.37 -17.60
CA TYR A 309 10.45 7.02 -17.95
C TYR A 309 11.33 7.01 -19.20
N ASP A 310 10.95 7.79 -20.23
CA ASP A 310 11.72 7.95 -21.45
C ASP A 310 13.14 8.51 -21.14
N ASP A 311 13.25 9.52 -20.26
CA ASP A 311 14.55 10.03 -19.78
C ASP A 311 15.37 8.95 -19.06
N LEU A 312 14.77 8.23 -18.11
CA LEU A 312 15.45 7.17 -17.35
C LEU A 312 16.03 6.08 -18.26
N LEU A 313 15.31 5.72 -19.33
CA LEU A 313 15.80 4.78 -20.34
C LEU A 313 17.05 5.28 -21.07
N THR A 314 17.18 6.59 -21.33
CA THR A 314 18.39 7.17 -21.96
C THR A 314 19.63 7.02 -21.08
N GLN A 315 19.45 6.97 -19.76
CA GLN A 315 20.54 6.87 -18.79
C GLN A 315 21.10 5.45 -18.62
N ILE A 316 20.39 4.43 -19.13
CA ILE A 316 20.84 3.04 -19.07
C ILE A 316 21.89 2.81 -20.18
N PRO A 317 23.14 2.41 -19.83
CA PRO A 317 24.15 2.12 -20.84
C PRO A 317 23.68 0.97 -21.74
N LYS A 318 23.55 1.24 -23.04
CA LYS A 318 23.30 0.23 -24.08
C LYS A 318 24.53 -0.66 -24.19
N THR A 319 24.61 -1.64 -23.29
CA THR A 319 25.69 -2.64 -23.27
C THR A 319 25.21 -3.84 -24.07
N GLU A 320 26.02 -4.31 -25.02
CA GLU A 320 25.68 -5.49 -25.83
C GLU A 320 25.29 -6.66 -24.92
N GLY A 321 24.08 -7.21 -25.12
CA GLY A 321 23.59 -8.40 -24.43
C GLY A 321 22.65 -8.19 -23.23
N ILE A 322 22.42 -6.96 -22.75
CA ILE A 322 21.40 -6.70 -21.72
C ILE A 322 20.16 -6.07 -22.36
N PRO A 323 19.02 -6.78 -22.44
CA PRO A 323 17.78 -6.19 -22.96
C PRO A 323 17.34 -5.03 -22.06
N LEU A 324 16.97 -3.91 -22.67
CA LEU A 324 16.34 -2.79 -21.96
C LEU A 324 15.02 -3.26 -21.33
N PRO A 325 14.64 -2.76 -20.15
CA PRO A 325 13.32 -3.05 -19.60
C PRO A 325 12.24 -2.57 -20.58
N PRO A 326 11.18 -3.35 -20.81
CA PRO A 326 10.09 -2.96 -21.71
C PRO A 326 9.48 -1.64 -21.22
N ASN A 327 9.17 -0.73 -22.15
CA ASN A 327 8.50 0.52 -21.81
C ASN A 327 7.02 0.24 -21.51
N PRO A 328 6.52 0.46 -20.28
CA PRO A 328 5.12 0.18 -19.96
C PRO A 328 4.15 1.03 -20.78
N PHE A 329 4.59 2.18 -21.32
CA PHE A 329 3.78 3.03 -22.20
C PHE A 329 3.71 2.51 -23.64
N ASP A 330 4.70 1.71 -24.07
CA ASP A 330 4.69 1.02 -25.37
C ASP A 330 4.11 -0.41 -25.23
N ASP A 331 4.02 -0.92 -24.00
CA ASP A 331 3.48 -2.23 -23.70
C ASP A 331 1.94 -2.21 -23.73
N LYS A 332 1.38 -2.89 -24.73
CA LYS A 332 -0.07 -3.07 -24.89
C LYS A 332 -0.76 -3.78 -23.72
N SER A 333 0.02 -4.41 -22.82
CA SER A 333 -0.51 -5.04 -21.60
C SER A 333 -1.09 -4.00 -20.63
N PHE A 334 -0.48 -2.81 -20.52
CA PHE A 334 -0.95 -1.70 -19.69
C PHE A 334 -1.77 -0.70 -20.53
N ASN A 335 -3.02 -0.48 -20.15
CA ASN A 335 -3.91 0.44 -20.87
C ASN A 335 -4.05 1.77 -20.13
N PHE A 336 -3.10 2.68 -20.37
CA PHE A 336 -3.20 4.05 -19.88
C PHE A 336 -4.41 4.82 -20.45
N GLU A 337 -4.97 4.40 -21.60
CA GLU A 337 -6.19 5.02 -22.13
C GLU A 337 -7.39 4.79 -21.22
N ALA A 338 -7.49 3.64 -20.54
CA ALA A 338 -8.58 3.39 -19.58
C ALA A 338 -8.54 4.37 -18.39
N LEU A 339 -7.34 4.84 -18.02
CA LEU A 339 -7.20 5.82 -16.94
C LEU A 339 -7.72 7.21 -17.34
N LYS A 340 -7.80 7.53 -18.64
CA LYS A 340 -8.32 8.83 -19.12
C LYS A 340 -9.80 9.05 -18.81
N GLU A 341 -10.52 8.00 -18.40
CA GLU A 341 -11.88 8.14 -17.87
C GLU A 341 -11.91 8.92 -16.54
N TYR A 342 -10.79 8.95 -15.81
CA TYR A 342 -10.68 9.58 -14.51
C TYR A 342 -10.06 10.98 -14.60
N SER A 343 -10.57 11.90 -13.78
CA SER A 343 -10.01 13.24 -13.61
C SER A 343 -8.85 13.21 -12.62
N SER A 344 -9.03 12.45 -11.54
CA SER A 344 -8.10 12.43 -10.42
C SER A 344 -8.25 11.18 -9.59
N VAL A 345 -7.18 10.79 -8.93
CA VAL A 345 -7.17 9.72 -7.94
C VAL A 345 -6.60 10.27 -6.64
N ASN A 346 -7.14 9.87 -5.50
CA ASN A 346 -6.47 10.07 -4.22
C ASN A 346 -6.46 8.78 -3.40
N GLY A 347 -5.49 8.68 -2.49
CA GLY A 347 -5.40 7.53 -1.60
C GLY A 347 -4.81 7.88 -0.26
N PHE A 348 -5.25 7.17 0.78
CA PHE A 348 -4.88 7.45 2.17
C PHE A 348 -4.60 6.16 2.92
N VAL A 349 -3.44 6.08 3.57
CA VAL A 349 -3.07 5.02 4.52
C VAL A 349 -3.30 5.51 5.94
N THR A 350 -4.34 5.02 6.58
CA THR A 350 -4.74 5.43 7.94
C THR A 350 -4.60 4.28 8.93
N GLN A 351 -4.40 4.64 10.19
CA GLN A 351 -4.43 3.67 11.28
C GLN A 351 -5.86 3.33 11.66
N GLN A 352 -6.10 2.05 11.95
CA GLN A 352 -7.31 1.54 12.56
C GLN A 352 -6.96 0.82 13.88
N PRO A 353 -7.89 0.70 14.83
CA PRO A 353 -7.64 -0.04 16.07
C PRO A 353 -7.07 -1.45 15.82
N GLU A 354 -7.52 -2.09 14.74
CA GLU A 354 -7.17 -3.47 14.40
C GLU A 354 -6.01 -3.59 13.40
N GLY A 355 -5.54 -2.49 12.80
CA GLY A 355 -4.42 -2.52 11.86
C GLY A 355 -4.31 -1.28 10.98
N LEU A 356 -4.14 -1.48 9.66
CA LEU A 356 -3.97 -0.40 8.68
C LEU A 356 -5.03 -0.47 7.58
N ARG A 357 -5.63 0.69 7.26
CA ARG A 357 -6.56 0.85 6.15
C ARG A 357 -5.92 1.66 5.04
N LEU A 358 -6.04 1.18 3.81
CA LEU A 358 -5.76 1.94 2.59
C LEU A 358 -7.09 2.20 1.89
N GLN A 359 -7.45 3.46 1.71
CA GLN A 359 -8.59 3.88 0.90
C GLN A 359 -8.06 4.53 -0.39
N ILE A 360 -8.62 4.17 -1.54
CA ILE A 360 -8.31 4.77 -2.84
C ILE A 360 -9.63 5.25 -3.46
N ASN A 361 -9.70 6.52 -3.84
CA ASN A 361 -10.85 7.10 -4.53
C ASN A 361 -10.44 7.55 -5.94
N SER A 362 -11.14 7.06 -6.95
CA SER A 362 -10.94 7.40 -8.35
C SER A 362 -12.15 8.19 -8.85
N TYR A 363 -11.95 9.47 -9.17
CA TYR A 363 -13.01 10.39 -9.59
C TYR A 363 -13.07 10.44 -11.12
N ARG A 364 -14.28 10.28 -11.68
CA ARG A 364 -14.48 10.27 -13.13
C ARG A 364 -14.47 11.68 -13.70
N GLN A 365 -14.06 11.80 -14.96
CA GLN A 365 -14.20 13.06 -15.70
C GLN A 365 -15.65 13.37 -16.03
N GLN A 366 -16.44 12.34 -16.30
CA GLN A 366 -17.87 12.45 -16.53
C GLN A 366 -18.62 11.40 -15.73
N PRO A 367 -19.80 11.75 -15.16
CA PRO A 367 -20.60 10.81 -14.41
C PRO A 367 -21.05 9.67 -15.32
N LYS A 368 -20.94 8.42 -14.85
CA LYS A 368 -21.52 7.26 -15.55
C LYS A 368 -23.00 7.12 -15.23
N SER A 369 -23.79 6.71 -16.21
CA SER A 369 -25.18 6.29 -15.95
C SER A 369 -25.21 5.16 -14.94
N ASP A 370 -26.18 5.18 -14.02
CA ASP A 370 -26.34 4.23 -12.91
C ASP A 370 -26.74 2.79 -13.36
N ASN A 371 -26.58 2.47 -14.65
CA ASN A 371 -27.23 1.35 -15.32
C ASN A 371 -26.56 -0.02 -15.06
N GLY A 372 -26.00 -0.25 -13.87
CA GLY A 372 -25.39 -1.54 -13.56
C GLY A 372 -24.59 -1.64 -12.27
N ILE A 373 -24.47 -0.56 -11.49
CA ILE A 373 -23.85 -0.67 -10.16
C ILE A 373 -24.91 -1.23 -9.19
N GLU A 374 -25.09 -2.55 -9.18
CA GLU A 374 -25.95 -3.22 -8.19
C GLU A 374 -25.35 -3.07 -6.79
N THR A 375 -25.65 -1.95 -6.14
CA THR A 375 -25.39 -1.78 -4.71
C THR A 375 -26.69 -2.04 -3.95
N THR A 376 -26.65 -3.03 -3.06
CA THR A 376 -27.80 -3.34 -2.19
C THR A 376 -27.37 -3.30 -0.74
N ASN A 377 -28.23 -2.76 0.12
CA ASN A 377 -28.06 -2.81 1.56
C ASN A 377 -28.31 -4.22 2.14
N LYS A 378 -28.75 -5.17 1.31
CA LYS A 378 -28.94 -6.56 1.73
C LYS A 378 -27.60 -7.18 2.12
N THR A 379 -27.57 -7.84 3.26
CA THR A 379 -26.39 -8.57 3.74
C THR A 379 -26.14 -9.78 2.83
N GLU A 380 -24.88 -10.04 2.49
CA GLU A 380 -24.50 -11.23 1.73
C GLU A 380 -24.78 -12.49 2.53
N THR A 381 -25.70 -13.31 2.01
CA THR A 381 -26.12 -14.57 2.62
C THR A 381 -25.20 -15.71 2.20
N ILE A 382 -24.63 -15.64 1.00
CA ILE A 382 -23.80 -16.71 0.43
C ILE A 382 -22.54 -16.99 1.25
N LEU A 383 -21.94 -15.95 1.84
CA LEU A 383 -20.77 -16.07 2.71
C LEU A 383 -21.04 -16.90 3.98
N SER A 384 -22.31 -16.98 4.42
CA SER A 384 -22.67 -17.83 5.57
C SER A 384 -22.57 -19.33 5.26
N ARG A 385 -22.46 -19.73 3.98
CA ARG A 385 -22.24 -21.11 3.56
C ARG A 385 -20.77 -21.53 3.64
N LEU A 386 -19.85 -20.56 3.73
CA LEU A 386 -18.42 -20.82 3.82
C LEU A 386 -18.04 -21.13 5.27
N PRO A 387 -17.10 -22.06 5.51
CA PRO A 387 -16.63 -22.38 6.85
C PRO A 387 -15.81 -21.23 7.43
N GLY A 388 -15.82 -21.06 8.75
CA GLY A 388 -15.03 -20.03 9.44
C GLY A 388 -13.51 -20.16 9.26
N THR A 389 -13.02 -21.34 8.85
CA THR A 389 -11.62 -21.63 8.53
C THR A 389 -11.24 -21.37 7.07
N THR A 390 -12.08 -20.66 6.31
CA THR A 390 -11.81 -20.30 4.92
C THR A 390 -10.45 -19.59 4.80
N TYR A 391 -9.58 -20.09 3.92
CA TYR A 391 -8.26 -19.54 3.61
C TYR A 391 -8.39 -18.21 2.89
N TYR A 392 -9.18 -18.18 1.82
CA TYR A 392 -9.53 -16.98 1.10
C TYR A 392 -10.94 -17.07 0.54
N SER A 393 -11.57 -15.92 0.34
CA SER A 393 -12.80 -15.79 -0.43
C SER A 393 -12.77 -14.56 -1.32
N PHE A 394 -13.35 -14.68 -2.51
CA PHE A 394 -13.70 -13.58 -3.38
C PHE A 394 -15.21 -13.65 -3.63
N SER A 395 -15.93 -12.61 -3.24
CA SER A 395 -17.40 -12.60 -3.21
C SER A 395 -17.94 -11.33 -3.81
N GLY A 396 -19.19 -11.41 -4.29
CA GLY A 396 -19.90 -10.28 -4.86
C GLY A 396 -21.26 -10.69 -5.38
N ARG A 397 -21.80 -9.89 -6.30
CA ARG A 397 -23.13 -10.08 -6.89
C ARG A 397 -23.08 -10.01 -8.39
N ASN A 398 -24.05 -10.69 -9.00
CA ASN A 398 -24.30 -10.66 -10.44
C ASN A 398 -23.02 -10.94 -11.25
N LEU A 399 -22.50 -12.16 -11.10
CA LEU A 399 -21.28 -12.60 -11.79
C LEU A 399 -21.42 -12.48 -13.31
N ASN A 400 -22.64 -12.65 -13.85
CA ASN A 400 -22.95 -12.35 -15.24
C ASN A 400 -22.59 -10.90 -15.60
N PHE A 401 -23.06 -9.91 -14.83
CA PHE A 401 -22.75 -8.50 -15.06
C PHE A 401 -21.24 -8.20 -14.97
N VAL A 402 -20.55 -8.77 -13.97
CA VAL A 402 -19.09 -8.66 -13.84
C VAL A 402 -18.40 -9.20 -15.10
N TRP A 403 -18.82 -10.36 -15.59
CA TRP A 403 -18.30 -10.95 -16.82
C TRP A 403 -18.60 -10.10 -18.07
N GLN A 404 -19.79 -9.50 -18.18
CA GLN A 404 -20.11 -8.59 -19.29
C GLN A 404 -19.21 -7.35 -19.29
N THR A 405 -18.93 -6.80 -18.10
CA THR A 405 -18.03 -5.65 -17.93
C THR A 405 -16.61 -6.00 -18.38
N ILE A 406 -16.06 -7.13 -17.91
CA ILE A 406 -14.73 -7.61 -18.31
C ILE A 406 -14.68 -7.92 -19.81
N SER A 407 -15.70 -8.60 -20.33
CA SER A 407 -15.80 -8.96 -21.75
C SER A 407 -15.86 -7.73 -22.66
N THR A 408 -16.58 -6.69 -22.24
CA THR A 408 -16.63 -5.41 -22.96
C THR A 408 -15.26 -4.76 -22.98
N ALA A 409 -14.60 -4.66 -21.82
CA ALA A 409 -13.25 -4.12 -21.71
C ALA A 409 -12.25 -4.91 -22.59
N PHE A 410 -12.33 -6.24 -22.60
CA PHE A 410 -11.45 -7.10 -23.41
C PHE A 410 -11.71 -6.94 -24.91
N SER A 411 -12.97 -6.72 -25.30
CA SER A 411 -13.37 -6.51 -26.70
C SER A 411 -12.79 -5.23 -27.30
N THR A 412 -12.39 -4.25 -26.47
CA THR A 412 -11.71 -3.04 -26.94
C THR A 412 -10.24 -3.25 -27.31
N ARG A 413 -9.64 -4.40 -26.95
CA ARG A 413 -8.22 -4.70 -27.23
C ARG A 413 -8.10 -5.87 -28.21
N PRO A 414 -7.47 -5.74 -29.38
CA PRO A 414 -7.42 -6.80 -30.39
C PRO A 414 -6.90 -8.15 -29.88
N GLU A 415 -5.85 -8.15 -29.05
CA GLU A 415 -5.25 -9.38 -28.51
C GLU A 415 -6.15 -10.06 -27.48
N LEU A 416 -6.72 -9.30 -26.53
CA LEU A 416 -7.65 -9.84 -25.53
C LEU A 416 -8.97 -10.27 -26.18
N LYS A 417 -9.46 -9.51 -27.16
CA LYS A 417 -10.64 -9.86 -27.95
C LYS A 417 -10.43 -11.19 -28.67
N LYS A 418 -9.27 -11.38 -29.32
CA LYS A 418 -8.94 -12.65 -29.97
C LYS A 418 -8.94 -13.81 -28.96
N GLY A 419 -8.29 -13.65 -27.80
CA GLY A 419 -8.30 -14.67 -26.75
C GLY A 419 -9.72 -14.97 -26.22
N LEU A 420 -10.54 -13.95 -26.05
CA LEU A 420 -11.94 -14.08 -25.62
C LEU A 420 -12.79 -14.82 -26.67
N ASP A 421 -12.64 -14.48 -27.95
CA ASP A 421 -13.34 -15.13 -29.06
C ASP A 421 -12.90 -16.60 -29.21
N GLU A 422 -11.60 -16.87 -29.07
CA GLU A 422 -11.04 -18.23 -29.09
C GLU A 422 -11.55 -19.06 -27.91
N PHE A 423 -11.62 -18.49 -26.70
CA PHE A 423 -12.19 -19.13 -25.53
C PHE A 423 -13.68 -19.47 -25.74
N ARG A 424 -14.48 -18.50 -26.18
CA ARG A 424 -15.90 -18.71 -26.50
C ARG A 424 -16.09 -19.80 -27.55
N LYS A 425 -15.29 -19.77 -28.62
CA LYS A 425 -15.29 -20.80 -29.66
C LYS A 425 -14.90 -22.17 -29.11
N PHE A 426 -13.89 -22.23 -28.24
CA PHE A 426 -13.46 -23.46 -27.60
C PHE A 426 -14.59 -24.07 -26.75
N VAL A 427 -15.26 -23.28 -25.91
CA VAL A 427 -16.41 -23.73 -25.13
C VAL A 427 -17.54 -24.21 -26.05
N LYS A 428 -17.87 -23.44 -27.09
CA LYS A 428 -18.93 -23.80 -28.04
C LYS A 428 -18.62 -25.09 -28.78
N THR A 429 -17.39 -25.29 -29.21
CA THR A 429 -16.97 -26.47 -29.96
C THR A 429 -16.82 -27.70 -29.06
N SER A 430 -16.31 -27.53 -27.84
CA SER A 430 -16.03 -28.65 -26.93
C SER A 430 -17.27 -29.13 -26.19
N VAL A 431 -18.15 -28.21 -25.80
CA VAL A 431 -19.32 -28.50 -24.94
C VAL A 431 -20.65 -28.31 -25.66
N GLY A 432 -20.68 -27.58 -26.78
CA GLY A 432 -21.91 -27.23 -27.49
C GLY A 432 -22.68 -26.03 -26.88
N LEU A 433 -22.17 -25.46 -25.79
CA LEU A 433 -22.78 -24.34 -25.06
C LEU A 433 -22.22 -22.99 -25.50
N ASP A 434 -23.08 -21.99 -25.61
CA ASP A 434 -22.68 -20.59 -25.66
C ASP A 434 -22.26 -20.13 -24.26
N PHE A 435 -21.00 -19.71 -24.08
CA PHE A 435 -20.49 -19.38 -22.75
C PHE A 435 -21.27 -18.23 -22.10
N ASP A 436 -21.59 -17.19 -22.85
CA ASP A 436 -22.28 -16.02 -22.31
C ASP A 436 -23.74 -16.34 -22.00
N LYS A 437 -24.44 -17.00 -22.93
CA LYS A 437 -25.89 -17.25 -22.84
C LYS A 437 -26.28 -18.48 -22.05
N ASP A 438 -25.51 -19.56 -22.15
CA ASP A 438 -25.88 -20.85 -21.55
C ASP A 438 -25.14 -21.10 -20.22
N ILE A 439 -24.00 -20.44 -19.97
CA ILE A 439 -23.22 -20.63 -18.74
C ILE A 439 -23.28 -19.40 -17.83
N MET A 440 -22.92 -18.21 -18.32
CA MET A 440 -22.84 -17.03 -17.45
C MET A 440 -24.19 -16.42 -17.11
N SER A 441 -25.16 -16.48 -18.04
CA SER A 441 -26.44 -15.76 -17.94
C SER A 441 -27.27 -16.04 -16.68
N TRP A 442 -27.18 -17.25 -16.12
CA TRP A 442 -27.94 -17.64 -14.93
C TRP A 442 -27.21 -17.32 -13.62
N MET A 443 -25.94 -16.87 -13.67
CA MET A 443 -25.16 -16.48 -12.49
C MET A 443 -25.44 -15.02 -12.12
N ASP A 444 -26.71 -14.71 -11.83
CA ASP A 444 -27.24 -13.37 -11.62
C ASP A 444 -27.43 -12.99 -10.14
N GLY A 445 -27.19 -13.91 -9.20
CA GLY A 445 -27.28 -13.68 -7.76
C GLY A 445 -25.94 -13.41 -7.07
N GLU A 446 -25.88 -13.62 -5.75
CA GLU A 446 -24.64 -13.61 -4.98
C GLU A 446 -23.71 -14.75 -5.44
N TYR A 447 -22.41 -14.51 -5.43
CA TYR A 447 -21.40 -15.54 -5.70
C TYR A 447 -20.28 -15.48 -4.66
N ALA A 448 -19.61 -16.62 -4.45
CA ALA A 448 -18.37 -16.68 -3.70
C ALA A 448 -17.45 -17.75 -4.29
N LEU A 449 -16.22 -17.36 -4.66
CA LEU A 449 -15.11 -18.27 -4.90
C LEU A 449 -14.29 -18.38 -3.62
N PHE A 450 -13.91 -19.58 -3.21
CA PHE A 450 -13.24 -19.77 -1.93
C PHE A 450 -12.34 -21.00 -1.90
N ALA A 451 -11.38 -20.97 -0.99
CA ALA A 451 -10.65 -22.16 -0.59
C ALA A 451 -10.59 -22.30 0.93
N TYR A 452 -10.54 -23.54 1.40
CA TYR A 452 -10.66 -23.87 2.82
C TYR A 452 -9.97 -25.20 3.12
N PRO A 453 -9.64 -25.50 4.39
CA PRO A 453 -9.09 -26.79 4.78
C PRO A 453 -10.14 -27.88 4.63
N THR A 454 -9.77 -28.96 3.95
CA THR A 454 -10.53 -30.22 3.92
C THR A 454 -9.57 -31.40 4.09
N LYS A 455 -10.05 -32.47 4.71
CA LYS A 455 -9.29 -33.71 4.95
C LYS A 455 -9.43 -34.76 3.83
N GLY A 456 -10.13 -34.44 2.74
CA GLY A 456 -10.20 -35.29 1.57
C GLY A 456 -10.32 -34.50 0.27
N GLY A 457 -10.33 -35.19 -0.87
CA GLY A 457 -10.47 -34.55 -2.18
C GLY A 457 -9.43 -35.03 -3.17
N PHE A 458 -9.68 -34.78 -4.46
CA PHE A 458 -8.89 -35.31 -5.56
C PHE A 458 -7.39 -34.98 -5.47
N ILE A 459 -7.05 -33.78 -4.99
CA ILE A 459 -5.64 -33.33 -4.94
C ILE A 459 -4.82 -34.15 -3.94
N GLN A 460 -5.43 -34.61 -2.84
CA GLN A 460 -4.74 -35.44 -1.84
C GLN A 460 -4.31 -36.80 -2.38
N SER A 461 -5.01 -37.32 -3.41
CA SER A 461 -4.65 -38.56 -4.09
C SER A 461 -3.27 -38.48 -4.77
N PHE A 462 -2.80 -37.27 -5.11
CA PHE A 462 -1.52 -37.05 -5.79
C PHE A 462 -0.48 -36.41 -4.87
N VAL A 463 -0.92 -35.56 -3.93
CA VAL A 463 -0.06 -34.86 -2.98
C VAL A 463 -0.56 -35.13 -1.56
N PRO A 464 0.01 -36.12 -0.86
CA PRO A 464 -0.35 -36.41 0.52
C PRO A 464 -0.23 -35.17 1.42
N ASN A 465 -1.16 -35.00 2.37
CA ASN A 465 -1.26 -33.86 3.28
C ASN A 465 -1.57 -32.49 2.64
N PHE A 466 -1.90 -32.45 1.34
CA PHE A 466 -2.35 -31.23 0.68
C PHE A 466 -3.83 -30.95 0.98
N ASN A 467 -4.09 -30.48 2.20
CA ASN A 467 -5.43 -30.24 2.75
C ASN A 467 -6.06 -28.95 2.19
N LEU A 468 -6.49 -29.00 0.93
CA LEU A 468 -7.09 -27.88 0.20
C LEU A 468 -8.39 -28.30 -0.49
N GLY A 469 -9.47 -27.60 -0.16
CA GLY A 469 -10.74 -27.66 -0.88
C GLY A 469 -10.91 -26.34 -1.61
N ILE A 470 -11.24 -26.39 -2.90
CA ILE A 470 -11.60 -25.22 -3.69
C ILE A 470 -13.08 -25.34 -4.02
N GLY A 471 -13.81 -24.24 -3.88
CA GLY A 471 -15.23 -24.21 -4.16
C GLY A 471 -15.69 -22.91 -4.78
N ILE A 472 -16.85 -22.99 -5.45
CA ILE A 472 -17.65 -21.87 -5.87
C ILE A 472 -19.08 -22.07 -5.39
N ALA A 473 -19.66 -21.02 -4.82
CA ALA A 473 -21.07 -20.94 -4.50
C ALA A 473 -21.70 -19.90 -5.44
N LEU A 474 -22.83 -20.24 -6.05
CA LEU A 474 -23.53 -19.39 -7.01
C LEU A 474 -25.02 -19.36 -6.67
N GLN A 475 -25.58 -18.16 -6.55
CA GLN A 475 -27.02 -17.95 -6.56
C GLN A 475 -27.53 -17.68 -7.98
N THR A 476 -28.75 -18.14 -8.24
CA THR A 476 -29.44 -17.92 -9.51
C THR A 476 -30.92 -17.65 -9.30
N SER A 477 -31.48 -16.74 -10.09
CA SER A 477 -32.94 -16.59 -10.23
C SER A 477 -33.54 -17.60 -11.22
N ASN A 478 -32.70 -18.29 -12.02
CA ASN A 478 -33.12 -19.16 -13.11
C ASN A 478 -32.51 -20.56 -13.00
N ARG A 479 -32.96 -21.33 -12.00
CA ARG A 479 -32.52 -22.71 -11.75
C ARG A 479 -32.70 -23.63 -12.96
N SER A 480 -33.76 -23.45 -13.76
CA SER A 480 -33.97 -24.27 -14.97
C SER A 480 -32.83 -24.11 -15.98
N SER A 481 -32.32 -22.90 -16.18
CA SER A 481 -31.17 -22.65 -17.05
C SER A 481 -29.89 -23.25 -16.48
N ALA A 482 -29.67 -23.10 -15.17
CA ALA A 482 -28.53 -23.72 -14.48
C ALA A 482 -28.53 -25.25 -14.62
N ASP A 483 -29.66 -25.91 -14.37
CA ASP A 483 -29.80 -27.37 -14.48
C ASP A 483 -29.55 -27.85 -15.92
N LYS A 484 -30.05 -27.12 -16.94
CA LYS A 484 -29.76 -27.42 -18.35
C LYS A 484 -28.26 -27.34 -18.66
N ALA A 485 -27.60 -26.29 -18.20
CA ALA A 485 -26.17 -26.08 -18.40
C ALA A 485 -25.33 -27.18 -17.72
N ILE A 486 -25.63 -27.47 -16.45
CA ILE A 486 -24.95 -28.51 -15.67
C ILE A 486 -25.16 -29.88 -16.31
N LYS A 487 -26.39 -30.22 -16.68
CA LYS A 487 -26.70 -31.49 -17.36
C LYS A 487 -25.85 -31.64 -18.62
N LYS A 488 -25.80 -30.61 -19.47
CA LYS A 488 -24.99 -30.65 -20.70
C LYS A 488 -23.50 -30.81 -20.41
N LEU A 489 -22.97 -30.11 -19.41
CA LEU A 489 -21.57 -30.25 -18.99
C LEU A 489 -21.26 -31.67 -18.51
N THR A 490 -22.18 -32.29 -17.74
CA THR A 490 -22.00 -33.67 -17.28
C THR A 490 -22.04 -34.68 -18.42
N GLU A 491 -22.97 -34.55 -19.37
CA GLU A 491 -23.09 -35.44 -20.53
C GLU A 491 -21.84 -35.41 -21.41
N VAL A 492 -21.29 -34.23 -21.68
CA VAL A 492 -20.08 -34.07 -22.51
C VAL A 492 -18.83 -34.60 -21.81
N SER A 493 -18.76 -34.50 -20.47
CA SER A 493 -17.58 -34.92 -19.71
C SER A 493 -17.29 -36.42 -19.78
N GLN A 494 -18.29 -37.25 -20.10
CA GLN A 494 -18.24 -38.72 -20.03
C GLN A 494 -17.80 -39.28 -18.66
N LEU A 495 -17.83 -38.46 -17.61
CA LEU A 495 -17.48 -38.87 -16.25
C LEU A 495 -18.63 -39.68 -15.65
N LYS A 496 -18.29 -40.62 -14.76
CA LYS A 496 -19.31 -41.39 -14.05
C LYS A 496 -20.00 -40.49 -13.03
N VAL A 497 -21.27 -40.20 -13.28
CA VAL A 497 -22.13 -39.48 -12.33
C VAL A 497 -22.51 -40.41 -11.19
N ASN A 498 -22.38 -39.93 -9.95
CA ASN A 498 -22.79 -40.67 -8.77
C ASN A 498 -23.48 -39.73 -7.78
N GLU A 499 -24.72 -40.07 -7.46
CA GLU A 499 -25.54 -39.36 -6.48
C GLU A 499 -25.41 -40.03 -5.11
N THR A 500 -25.27 -39.23 -4.06
CA THR A 500 -25.15 -39.69 -2.68
C THR A 500 -25.90 -38.76 -1.76
N ASP A 501 -26.59 -39.31 -0.76
CA ASP A 501 -27.06 -38.53 0.38
C ASP A 501 -25.92 -38.33 1.38
N ILE A 502 -25.65 -37.08 1.75
CA ILE A 502 -24.73 -36.72 2.82
C ILE A 502 -25.52 -35.95 3.86
N LYS A 503 -25.86 -36.61 4.98
CA LYS A 503 -26.57 -36.01 6.12
C LYS A 503 -27.90 -35.35 5.70
N GLY A 504 -28.67 -35.99 4.80
CA GLY A 504 -29.95 -35.49 4.30
C GLY A 504 -29.83 -34.48 3.16
N GLN A 505 -28.63 -34.24 2.64
CA GLN A 505 -28.38 -33.38 1.48
C GLN A 505 -27.97 -34.22 0.27
N ALA A 506 -28.70 -34.09 -0.83
CA ALA A 506 -28.36 -34.73 -2.10
C ALA A 506 -27.09 -34.11 -2.70
N VAL A 507 -26.09 -34.94 -2.97
CA VAL A 507 -24.80 -34.54 -3.54
C VAL A 507 -24.54 -35.33 -4.80
N THR A 508 -24.25 -34.63 -5.89
CA THR A 508 -23.86 -35.24 -7.16
C THR A 508 -22.35 -35.12 -7.33
N SER A 509 -21.69 -36.23 -7.63
CA SER A 509 -20.24 -36.31 -7.82
C SER A 509 -19.90 -36.84 -9.20
N LEU A 510 -18.92 -36.22 -9.85
CA LEU A 510 -18.34 -36.69 -11.12
C LEU A 510 -17.06 -37.45 -10.82
N LYS A 511 -17.03 -38.74 -11.19
CA LYS A 511 -15.94 -39.65 -10.84
C LYS A 511 -15.13 -40.10 -12.06
N VAL A 512 -13.84 -40.37 -11.84
CA VAL A 512 -12.87 -40.84 -12.83
C VAL A 512 -12.04 -42.01 -12.28
N GLY A 513 -11.57 -42.88 -13.19
CA GLY A 513 -10.57 -43.93 -12.90
C GLY A 513 -11.07 -45.13 -12.07
N GLU A 514 -10.13 -46.06 -11.83
CA GLU A 514 -10.29 -47.21 -10.92
C GLU A 514 -9.08 -47.27 -9.96
N PRO A 515 -9.26 -47.23 -8.61
CA PRO A 515 -10.53 -47.05 -7.91
C PRO A 515 -11.16 -45.68 -8.18
N SER A 516 -12.48 -45.61 -8.18
CA SER A 516 -13.25 -44.44 -8.60
C SER A 516 -13.01 -43.23 -7.67
N GLN A 517 -12.45 -42.15 -8.22
CA GLN A 517 -12.17 -40.91 -7.48
C GLN A 517 -13.09 -39.77 -7.93
N SER A 518 -13.63 -39.01 -6.98
CA SER A 518 -14.47 -37.84 -7.29
C SER A 518 -13.60 -36.62 -7.61
N LEU A 519 -13.71 -36.13 -8.85
CA LEU A 519 -13.02 -34.92 -9.32
C LEU A 519 -13.74 -33.66 -8.82
N VAL A 520 -15.04 -33.64 -9.01
CA VAL A 520 -15.92 -32.50 -8.76
C VAL A 520 -17.19 -33.04 -8.10
N ALA A 521 -17.73 -32.28 -7.15
CA ALA A 521 -19.03 -32.55 -6.58
C ALA A 521 -19.83 -31.26 -6.44
N TYR A 522 -21.14 -31.34 -6.60
CA TYR A 522 -22.04 -30.22 -6.39
C TYR A 522 -23.31 -30.62 -5.63
N SER A 523 -23.95 -29.62 -5.05
CA SER A 523 -25.23 -29.76 -4.38
C SER A 523 -26.01 -28.46 -4.44
N TRP A 524 -27.32 -28.58 -4.64
CA TRP A 524 -28.27 -27.48 -4.53
C TRP A 524 -28.63 -27.26 -3.06
N MET A 525 -28.38 -26.05 -2.56
CA MET A 525 -28.86 -25.57 -1.27
C MET A 525 -30.14 -24.76 -1.51
N GLU A 526 -31.21 -25.12 -0.80
CA GLU A 526 -32.54 -24.54 -1.04
C GLU A 526 -32.90 -24.66 -2.54
N ASP A 527 -33.58 -23.66 -3.12
CA ASP A 527 -34.01 -23.69 -4.52
C ASP A 527 -33.20 -22.79 -5.47
N ASN A 528 -32.22 -22.03 -4.97
CA ASN A 528 -31.56 -21.00 -5.75
C ASN A 528 -30.03 -20.96 -5.63
N THR A 529 -29.41 -21.77 -4.77
CA THR A 529 -27.97 -21.71 -4.52
C THR A 529 -27.32 -23.05 -4.87
N ILE A 530 -26.33 -23.07 -5.75
CA ILE A 530 -25.51 -24.25 -6.00
C ILE A 530 -24.13 -24.06 -5.39
N ILE A 531 -23.61 -25.10 -4.73
CA ILE A 531 -22.23 -25.18 -4.25
C ILE A 531 -21.53 -26.27 -5.05
N LEU A 532 -20.38 -25.94 -5.64
CA LEU A 532 -19.52 -26.83 -6.41
C LEU A 532 -18.13 -26.85 -5.75
N THR A 533 -17.54 -28.03 -5.57
CA THR A 533 -16.19 -28.17 -4.98
C THR A 533 -15.33 -29.23 -5.68
N THR A 534 -14.04 -29.25 -5.35
CA THR A 534 -13.05 -30.27 -5.77
C THR A 534 -13.28 -31.63 -5.09
N GLY A 535 -14.37 -32.30 -5.47
CA GLY A 535 -14.69 -33.68 -5.11
C GLY A 535 -15.66 -33.85 -3.94
N GLN A 536 -16.17 -35.08 -3.79
CA GLN A 536 -17.21 -35.45 -2.83
C GLN A 536 -16.78 -35.23 -1.36
N SER A 537 -15.52 -35.46 -1.02
CA SER A 537 -15.03 -35.24 0.35
C SER A 537 -14.98 -33.76 0.72
N ALA A 538 -14.65 -32.88 -0.23
CA ALA A 538 -14.63 -31.44 0.00
C ALA A 538 -16.06 -30.94 0.28
N ILE A 539 -17.03 -31.24 -0.59
CA ILE A 539 -18.41 -30.77 -0.39
C ILE A 539 -19.05 -31.29 0.91
N ALA A 540 -18.63 -32.47 1.40
CA ALA A 540 -19.12 -33.05 2.65
C ALA A 540 -18.83 -32.18 3.89
N ASP A 541 -17.82 -31.30 3.82
CA ASP A 541 -17.51 -30.32 4.87
C ASP A 541 -18.42 -29.07 4.80
N LEU A 542 -19.15 -28.88 3.69
CA LEU A 542 -20.04 -27.76 3.45
C LEU A 542 -21.52 -28.13 3.54
N VAL A 543 -21.83 -29.44 3.58
CA VAL A 543 -23.20 -29.96 3.61
C VAL A 543 -23.47 -30.84 4.84
N PRO A 544 -24.52 -30.56 5.63
CA PRO A 544 -25.31 -29.31 5.61
C PRO A 544 -24.45 -28.10 6.01
N LYS A 545 -25.05 -26.90 5.98
CA LYS A 545 -24.38 -25.62 6.30
C LYS A 545 -23.42 -25.76 7.50
N PRO A 546 -22.17 -25.26 7.40
CA PRO A 546 -21.22 -25.29 8.52
C PRO A 546 -21.75 -24.59 9.77
N GLN A 547 -21.55 -25.20 10.94
CA GLN A 547 -21.96 -24.62 12.23
C GLN A 547 -21.19 -23.33 12.55
N SER A 548 -19.88 -23.31 12.27
CA SER A 548 -19.05 -22.11 12.34
C SER A 548 -18.85 -21.57 10.93
N SER A 549 -19.65 -20.56 10.58
CA SER A 549 -19.60 -19.91 9.26
C SER A 549 -18.56 -18.80 9.20
N LEU A 550 -18.19 -18.39 7.99
CA LEU A 550 -17.30 -17.25 7.76
C LEU A 550 -17.87 -15.95 8.34
N THR A 551 -19.16 -15.69 8.13
CA THR A 551 -19.84 -14.48 8.61
C THR A 551 -19.93 -14.37 10.14
N THR A 552 -19.74 -15.49 10.85
CA THR A 552 -19.71 -15.53 12.32
C THR A 552 -18.28 -15.58 12.88
N ASN A 553 -17.26 -15.69 12.02
CA ASN A 553 -15.87 -15.78 12.44
C ASN A 553 -15.33 -14.40 12.86
N TYR A 554 -14.71 -14.33 14.04
CA TYR A 554 -14.17 -13.08 14.59
C TYR A 554 -13.17 -12.38 13.65
N ASN A 555 -12.29 -13.13 12.99
CA ASN A 555 -11.28 -12.56 12.10
C ASN A 555 -11.93 -11.95 10.85
N PHE A 556 -12.94 -12.62 10.28
CA PHE A 556 -13.70 -12.09 9.15
C PHE A 556 -14.52 -10.85 9.51
N ILE A 557 -15.23 -10.88 10.65
CA ILE A 557 -16.00 -9.72 11.14
C ILE A 557 -15.05 -8.53 11.34
N THR A 558 -13.91 -8.75 12.00
CA THR A 558 -12.90 -7.71 12.24
C THR A 558 -12.37 -7.13 10.93
N ALA A 559 -12.13 -7.98 9.93
CA ALA A 559 -11.62 -7.58 8.62
C ALA A 559 -12.64 -6.84 7.74
N THR A 560 -13.94 -6.85 8.06
CA THR A 560 -14.98 -6.34 7.16
C THR A 560 -15.95 -5.34 7.79
N LYS A 561 -16.04 -5.26 9.12
CA LYS A 561 -17.03 -4.41 9.83
C LYS A 561 -16.90 -2.91 9.53
N SER A 562 -15.70 -2.42 9.24
CA SER A 562 -15.41 -0.99 9.03
C SER A 562 -15.54 -0.54 7.57
N PHE A 563 -15.79 -1.49 6.66
CA PHE A 563 -15.93 -1.19 5.24
C PHE A 563 -17.25 -0.48 4.94
N PRO A 564 -17.27 0.42 3.93
CA PRO A 564 -18.47 1.13 3.52
C PRO A 564 -19.54 0.15 3.05
N ARG A 565 -20.80 0.56 3.22
CA ARG A 565 -21.99 -0.17 2.76
C ARG A 565 -22.98 0.82 2.13
N PRO A 566 -23.70 0.43 1.07
CA PRO A 566 -23.62 -0.86 0.36
C PRO A 566 -22.29 -1.01 -0.41
N ASN A 567 -21.86 -2.24 -0.67
CA ASN A 567 -20.63 -2.54 -1.40
C ASN A 567 -20.78 -3.71 -2.38
N GLN A 568 -19.76 -3.92 -3.21
CA GLN A 568 -19.75 -4.90 -4.30
C GLN A 568 -19.25 -6.29 -3.88
N GLY A 569 -19.15 -6.55 -2.58
CA GLY A 569 -18.62 -7.79 -2.00
C GLY A 569 -17.17 -7.67 -1.55
N TYR A 570 -16.60 -8.81 -1.15
CA TYR A 570 -15.33 -8.85 -0.43
C TYR A 570 -14.30 -9.75 -1.09
N PHE A 571 -13.07 -9.25 -1.15
CA PHE A 571 -11.88 -10.10 -1.06
C PHE A 571 -11.53 -10.29 0.42
N TYR A 572 -11.23 -11.52 0.81
CA TYR A 572 -10.77 -11.83 2.16
C TYR A 572 -9.71 -12.92 2.13
N LEU A 573 -8.66 -12.74 2.93
CA LEU A 573 -7.56 -13.66 3.12
C LEU A 573 -7.32 -13.85 4.61
N ASN A 574 -7.52 -15.07 5.10
CA ASN A 574 -7.23 -15.47 6.48
C ASN A 574 -5.78 -15.93 6.57
N MET A 575 -4.88 -15.02 6.94
CA MET A 575 -3.45 -15.29 6.98
C MET A 575 -3.09 -16.39 7.97
N GLY A 576 -3.77 -16.47 9.12
CA GLY A 576 -3.55 -17.57 10.08
C GLY A 576 -3.80 -18.94 9.44
N SER A 577 -4.92 -19.10 8.74
CA SER A 577 -5.28 -20.36 8.11
C SER A 577 -4.39 -20.68 6.90
N VAL A 578 -4.07 -19.69 6.06
CA VAL A 578 -3.17 -19.83 4.90
C VAL A 578 -1.76 -20.22 5.35
N LEU A 579 -1.22 -19.56 6.38
CA LEU A 579 0.13 -19.85 6.87
C LEU A 579 0.20 -21.22 7.55
N SER A 580 -0.83 -21.61 8.32
CA SER A 580 -0.92 -22.97 8.87
C SER A 580 -0.88 -24.04 7.79
N TRP A 581 -1.60 -23.83 6.69
CA TRP A 581 -1.55 -24.73 5.53
C TRP A 581 -0.17 -24.71 4.84
N ALA A 582 0.35 -23.53 4.51
CA ALA A 582 1.62 -23.39 3.82
C ALA A 582 2.78 -24.00 4.62
N TYR A 583 2.82 -23.82 5.94
CA TYR A 583 3.86 -24.40 6.79
C TYR A 583 3.80 -25.92 6.89
N GLY A 584 2.64 -26.54 6.65
CA GLY A 584 2.53 -27.98 6.51
C GLY A 584 3.22 -28.54 5.27
N LEU A 585 3.48 -27.70 4.25
CA LEU A 585 4.15 -28.08 3.01
C LEU A 585 5.66 -27.80 3.02
N ILE A 586 6.16 -27.00 3.98
CA ILE A 586 7.57 -26.61 4.03
C ILE A 586 8.40 -27.74 4.65
N PRO A 587 9.43 -28.24 3.95
CA PRO A 587 10.34 -29.24 4.51
C PRO A 587 11.03 -28.72 5.78
N SER A 588 11.17 -29.60 6.79
CA SER A 588 11.73 -29.26 8.10
C SER A 588 13.11 -28.61 8.04
N GLN A 589 13.92 -28.90 7.02
CA GLN A 589 15.25 -28.30 6.81
C GLN A 589 15.22 -26.76 6.66
N TYR A 590 14.15 -26.18 6.11
CA TYR A 590 14.02 -24.72 5.97
C TYR A 590 13.52 -24.05 7.24
N THR A 591 12.90 -24.81 8.15
CA THR A 591 12.33 -24.25 9.39
C THR A 591 13.40 -23.81 10.41
N GLN A 592 14.65 -24.25 10.23
CA GLN A 592 15.79 -23.90 11.08
C GLN A 592 16.58 -22.68 10.59
N ASP A 593 16.29 -22.14 9.40
CA ASP A 593 16.96 -20.95 8.87
C ASP A 593 16.55 -19.69 9.69
N PRO A 594 17.51 -18.95 10.28
CA PRO A 594 17.21 -17.72 11.03
C PRO A 594 16.43 -16.66 10.22
N ASN A 595 16.72 -16.51 8.93
CA ASN A 595 16.02 -15.58 8.04
C ASN A 595 14.57 -16.03 7.81
N PHE A 596 14.37 -17.34 7.65
CA PHE A 596 13.02 -17.91 7.55
C PHE A 596 12.21 -17.68 8.83
N ARG A 597 12.84 -17.78 10.01
CA ARG A 597 12.17 -17.49 11.28
C ARG A 597 11.71 -16.03 11.37
N ILE A 598 12.56 -15.07 10.98
CA ILE A 598 12.20 -13.64 10.94
C ILE A 598 11.04 -13.41 9.97
N PHE A 599 11.13 -13.96 8.75
CA PHE A 599 10.05 -13.88 7.76
C PHE A 599 8.74 -14.48 8.29
N LYS A 600 8.80 -15.67 8.89
CA LYS A 600 7.65 -16.37 9.50
C LYS A 600 7.00 -15.54 10.61
N GLN A 601 7.79 -14.88 11.47
CA GLN A 601 7.26 -13.99 12.49
C GLN A 601 6.62 -12.74 11.89
N ALA A 602 7.25 -12.11 10.89
CA ALA A 602 6.71 -10.94 10.21
C ALA A 602 5.38 -11.24 9.52
N ILE A 603 5.32 -12.26 8.65
CA ILE A 603 4.10 -12.60 7.94
C ILE A 603 3.01 -13.15 8.89
N GLY A 604 3.41 -13.88 9.95
CA GLY A 604 2.50 -14.38 10.98
C GLY A 604 1.91 -13.30 11.90
N SER A 605 2.41 -12.06 11.82
CA SER A 605 1.82 -10.91 12.51
C SER A 605 0.68 -10.25 11.74
N ILE A 606 0.36 -10.73 10.53
CA ILE A 606 -0.82 -10.32 9.78
C ILE A 606 -1.91 -11.36 10.05
N TYR A 607 -3.06 -10.93 10.57
CA TYR A 607 -4.20 -11.83 10.85
C TYR A 607 -5.11 -12.00 9.64
N SER A 608 -5.34 -10.93 8.89
CA SER A 608 -6.08 -10.98 7.65
C SER A 608 -5.76 -9.81 6.73
N ILE A 609 -6.02 -10.02 5.45
CA ILE A 609 -6.09 -8.97 4.44
C ILE A 609 -7.47 -9.04 3.83
N SER A 610 -8.14 -7.91 3.72
CA SER A 610 -9.45 -7.82 3.09
C SER A 610 -9.54 -6.59 2.20
N ALA A 611 -10.44 -6.64 1.24
CA ALA A 611 -10.76 -5.50 0.40
C ALA A 611 -12.24 -5.49 0.02
N THR A 612 -12.76 -4.31 -0.26
CA THR A 612 -14.08 -4.10 -0.86
C THR A 612 -13.99 -2.97 -1.89
N SER A 613 -14.97 -2.92 -2.79
CA SER A 613 -15.21 -1.77 -3.64
C SER A 613 -16.62 -1.21 -3.46
N THR A 614 -16.73 0.10 -3.64
CA THR A 614 -18.00 0.80 -3.84
C THR A 614 -17.86 1.68 -5.07
N ALA A 615 -18.98 1.98 -5.71
CA ALA A 615 -18.98 2.90 -6.84
C ALA A 615 -20.30 3.64 -6.89
N ASP A 616 -20.25 4.86 -7.39
CA ASP A 616 -21.38 5.70 -7.74
C ASP A 616 -21.10 6.31 -9.15
N PRO A 617 -22.03 7.09 -9.73
CA PRO A 617 -21.81 7.74 -11.02
C PRO A 617 -20.51 8.56 -11.12
N GLU A 618 -20.09 9.20 -10.04
CA GLU A 618 -18.99 10.17 -10.01
C GLU A 618 -17.64 9.53 -9.64
N ARG A 619 -17.66 8.47 -8.82
CA ARG A 619 -16.43 7.89 -8.27
C ARG A 619 -16.49 6.39 -8.02
N GLU A 620 -15.31 5.79 -8.04
CA GLU A 620 -15.05 4.44 -7.51
C GLU A 620 -14.19 4.54 -6.25
N GLU A 621 -14.51 3.78 -5.23
CA GLU A 621 -13.74 3.71 -3.98
C GLU A 621 -13.34 2.25 -3.73
N VAL A 622 -12.06 2.02 -3.47
CA VAL A 622 -11.52 0.72 -3.06
C VAL A 622 -10.91 0.87 -1.68
N ASP A 623 -11.35 0.01 -0.77
CA ASP A 623 -10.81 -0.08 0.57
C ASP A 623 -10.07 -1.39 0.76
N PHE A 624 -8.89 -1.31 1.37
CA PHE A 624 -8.12 -2.44 1.87
C PHE A 624 -7.96 -2.31 3.38
N LEU A 625 -8.08 -3.41 4.10
CA LEU A 625 -7.79 -3.49 5.53
C LEU A 625 -6.81 -4.64 5.78
N ILE A 626 -5.68 -4.31 6.40
CA ILE A 626 -4.72 -5.27 6.93
C ILE A 626 -4.91 -5.31 8.44
N VAL A 627 -5.42 -6.42 8.94
CA VAL A 627 -5.56 -6.65 10.40
C VAL A 627 -4.26 -7.20 10.93
N LEU A 628 -3.72 -6.58 11.98
CA LEU A 628 -2.40 -6.85 12.52
C LEU A 628 -2.48 -7.40 13.94
N ALA A 629 -1.56 -8.30 14.27
CA ALA A 629 -1.42 -8.85 15.59
C ALA A 629 -0.98 -7.76 16.58
N PRO A 630 -1.65 -7.61 17.74
CA PRO A 630 -1.18 -6.71 18.78
C PRO A 630 0.15 -7.22 19.35
N THR A 631 0.97 -6.31 19.85
CA THR A 631 2.15 -6.69 20.63
C THR A 631 1.70 -7.38 21.90
N ARG A 632 2.35 -8.50 22.22
CA ARG A 632 2.12 -9.15 23.51
C ARG A 632 2.77 -8.29 24.59
N ASN A 633 1.96 -7.68 25.45
CA ASN A 633 2.45 -7.19 26.73
C ASN A 633 2.89 -8.42 27.51
N VAL A 634 4.21 -8.61 27.64
CA VAL A 634 4.75 -9.52 28.65
C VAL A 634 4.42 -8.82 29.97
N ASN A 635 3.31 -9.19 30.59
CA ASN A 635 3.11 -8.91 32.00
C ASN A 635 4.31 -9.53 32.70
N LYS A 636 5.22 -8.67 33.17
CA LYS A 636 6.25 -9.03 34.14
C LYS A 636 5.49 -9.33 35.44
N ASN A 637 5.01 -10.56 35.57
CA ASN A 637 4.64 -11.14 36.85
C ASN A 637 5.83 -11.91 37.38
#